data_AF-A0A292SJG0-F1
#
_entry.id   AF-A0A292SJG0-F1
#
_cell.length_a   1.000
_cell.length_b   1.000
_cell.length_c   1.000
_cell.angle_alpha   90.00
_cell.angle_beta   90.00
_cell.angle_gamma   90.00
#
_symmetry.space_group_name_H-M   'P 1'
#
loop_
_entity.id
_entity.type
_entity.pdbx_description
1 polymer ?
#
loop_
_entity_poly.entity_id
_entity_poly.type
_entity_poly.pdbx_seq_one_letter_code
_entity_poly.pdbx_strand_id
1 'polypeptide(L)'
;MGMAAGQARLLSITSRMSDNELRAQIINNDKMRLATKSSQVSEAYVTALNDAQMMFTNYDADNNASYQQLTFNALTSYNQYNNQYGISDMSGRLLVSERDAINFENANGNLDKFLEAYGLSYETTFFDNLKQYEDVGDKTIPYMTGQYDSSGNPINASSGMTAEELEEAYLGNEEKGIEGYNTTIQGTKYYEYSSALANYTTAYDAWSLTIANNMKTKLESITTSSGTNLNTLQQQISGATDAGAIASYLDNLSNFVSQAEKLAHVNSDGTGAYFDNVNGKSASKTYFKDLQSQISSAKNGTTNYTNANSTLTMTHNKDASGSVTSSSMTFTTADGSKMVISANKGASGYSGYTVTTTDDEGNNNSFTPSVTNSGSNIVFELGDVKYTLPSFDTSLSGTTTTDNSDGTSTETGSVSSFTVSEYVPPTLDTMKQVGLNVINSLYTSVYSVWNPSLPEFRGTDSPEYTAYEEAAKKLEMVLFGSNTLPFEDYANLGNFEWLMANLTGQALEDFRPIANVIILDNIMDTYGEPKFAWIDSTKPTDSYNENGDAKAQWYTNLFNRMTSGGYKALQDGLASSSEWMQFAFESGLVTMEQVDSTYTWNTVMYSNCSDITEQTNTAAITKAEAEYKAAMNKIENKDKRYDMELKNIDTEHNSLQTEYDSIKSAIDKNIERTFKLYS
;
A
#
# COMPACT_ATOMS: atom_id res chain seq x y z
N MET A 1 -97.67 -79.53 -27.93
CA MET A 1 -96.41 -78.84 -28.32
C MET A 1 -95.96 -77.74 -27.33
N GLY A 2 -96.71 -77.38 -26.28
CA GLY A 2 -96.35 -76.28 -25.38
C GLY A 2 -95.29 -76.57 -24.29
N MET A 3 -95.10 -77.82 -23.86
CA MET A 3 -94.18 -78.14 -22.74
C MET A 3 -92.70 -78.07 -23.12
N ALA A 4 -92.31 -78.58 -24.29
CA ALA A 4 -90.92 -78.55 -24.76
C ALA A 4 -90.40 -77.11 -24.96
N ALA A 5 -91.24 -76.22 -25.47
CA ALA A 5 -90.92 -74.79 -25.63
C ALA A 5 -90.76 -74.07 -24.28
N GLY A 6 -91.58 -74.41 -23.27
CA GLY A 6 -91.46 -73.86 -21.92
C GLY A 6 -90.19 -74.32 -21.20
N GLN A 7 -89.83 -75.60 -21.32
CA GLN A 7 -88.59 -76.14 -20.73
C GLN A 7 -87.33 -75.55 -21.39
N ALA A 8 -87.32 -75.42 -22.72
CA ALA A 8 -86.22 -74.76 -23.44
C ALA A 8 -86.04 -73.29 -23.01
N ARG A 9 -87.14 -72.58 -22.74
CA ARG A 9 -87.11 -71.20 -22.24
C ARG A 9 -86.61 -71.11 -20.79
N LEU A 10 -87.00 -72.03 -19.90
CA LEU A 10 -86.47 -72.11 -18.54
C LEU A 10 -84.95 -72.36 -18.55
N LEU A 11 -84.47 -73.30 -19.36
CA LEU A 11 -83.03 -73.57 -19.54
C LEU A 11 -82.27 -72.32 -20.02
N SER A 12 -82.83 -71.56 -20.96
CA SER A 12 -82.26 -70.30 -21.45
C SER A 12 -82.20 -69.23 -20.35
N ILE A 13 -83.26 -69.08 -19.54
CA ILE A 13 -83.29 -68.13 -18.42
C ILE A 13 -82.30 -68.53 -17.32
N THR A 14 -82.21 -69.81 -16.97
CA THR A 14 -81.23 -70.32 -15.99
C THR A 14 -79.79 -70.11 -16.46
N SER A 15 -79.52 -70.30 -17.75
CA SER A 15 -78.20 -70.01 -18.33
C SER A 15 -77.84 -68.51 -18.23
N ARG A 16 -78.81 -67.61 -18.48
CA ARG A 16 -78.59 -66.16 -18.36
C ARG A 16 -78.42 -65.72 -16.90
N MET A 17 -79.15 -66.34 -15.98
CA MET A 17 -79.02 -66.09 -14.53
C MET A 17 -77.64 -66.51 -14.01
N SER A 18 -77.15 -67.67 -14.46
CA SER A 18 -75.81 -68.17 -14.15
C SER A 18 -74.71 -67.27 -14.74
N ASP A 19 -74.91 -66.72 -15.95
CA ASP A 19 -74.01 -65.73 -16.55
C ASP A 19 -73.98 -64.43 -15.74
N ASN A 20 -75.14 -63.97 -15.25
CA ASN A 20 -75.23 -62.80 -14.38
C ASN A 20 -74.52 -63.01 -13.03
N GLU A 21 -74.66 -64.19 -12.41
CA GLU A 21 -73.92 -64.55 -11.21
C GLU A 21 -72.41 -64.60 -11.46
N LEU A 22 -71.99 -65.19 -12.57
CA LEU A 22 -70.57 -65.22 -12.98
C LEU A 22 -70.01 -63.80 -13.18
N ARG A 23 -70.75 -62.94 -13.87
CA ARG A 23 -70.38 -61.53 -14.08
C ARG A 23 -70.28 -60.77 -12.76
N ALA A 24 -71.23 -60.97 -11.84
CA ALA A 24 -71.19 -60.35 -10.52
C ALA A 24 -69.96 -60.81 -9.70
N GLN A 25 -69.60 -62.10 -9.78
CA GLN A 25 -68.39 -62.62 -9.12
C GLN A 25 -67.11 -62.03 -9.73
N ILE A 26 -67.03 -61.92 -11.06
CA ILE A 26 -65.90 -61.29 -11.75
C ILE A 26 -65.74 -59.82 -11.31
N ILE A 27 -66.83 -59.06 -11.29
CA ILE A 27 -66.81 -57.65 -10.87
C ILE A 27 -66.40 -57.51 -9.39
N ASN A 28 -66.89 -58.38 -8.51
CA ASN A 28 -66.49 -58.37 -7.10
C ASN A 28 -64.99 -58.69 -6.92
N ASN A 29 -64.45 -59.62 -7.72
CA ASN A 29 -63.01 -59.89 -7.73
C ASN A 29 -62.20 -58.69 -8.24
N ASP A 30 -62.67 -58.04 -9.31
CA ASP A 30 -62.06 -56.82 -9.85
C ASP A 30 -62.08 -55.65 -8.85
N LYS A 31 -63.16 -55.50 -8.08
CA LYS A 31 -63.24 -54.54 -6.96
C LYS A 31 -62.21 -54.85 -5.86
N MET A 32 -62.04 -56.13 -5.50
CA MET A 32 -61.01 -56.53 -4.53
C MET A 32 -59.60 -56.16 -5.03
N ARG A 33 -59.30 -56.38 -6.32
CA ARG A 33 -58.03 -55.97 -6.94
C ARG A 33 -57.86 -54.44 -6.99
N LEU A 34 -58.95 -53.71 -7.17
CA LEU A 34 -58.96 -52.25 -7.17
C LEU A 34 -58.62 -51.70 -5.78
N ALA A 35 -59.17 -52.31 -4.72
CA ALA A 35 -58.83 -51.98 -3.33
C ALA A 35 -57.35 -52.20 -3.02
N THR A 36 -56.76 -53.31 -3.49
CA THR A 36 -55.31 -53.56 -3.35
C THR A 36 -54.47 -52.46 -4.03
N LYS A 37 -54.85 -52.04 -5.25
CA LYS A 37 -54.16 -50.95 -5.95
C LYS A 37 -54.28 -49.61 -5.21
N SER A 38 -55.42 -49.35 -4.56
CA SER A 38 -55.60 -48.15 -3.74
C SER A 38 -54.65 -48.13 -2.54
N SER A 39 -54.43 -49.28 -1.87
CA SER A 39 -53.44 -49.41 -0.79
C SER A 39 -52.02 -49.11 -1.29
N GLN A 40 -51.61 -49.73 -2.40
CA GLN A 40 -50.26 -49.57 -2.96
C GLN A 40 -49.96 -48.11 -3.36
N VAL A 41 -50.92 -47.44 -3.98
CA VAL A 41 -50.78 -46.02 -4.36
C VAL A 41 -50.69 -45.13 -3.11
N SER A 42 -51.39 -45.48 -2.05
CA SER A 42 -51.33 -44.75 -0.77
C SER A 42 -49.99 -44.97 -0.06
N GLU A 43 -49.47 -46.20 -0.04
CA GLU A 43 -48.16 -46.53 0.52
C GLU A 43 -47.02 -45.80 -0.21
N ALA A 44 -47.07 -45.74 -1.54
CA ALA A 44 -46.10 -45.00 -2.34
C ALA A 44 -46.12 -43.49 -2.01
N TYR A 45 -47.31 -42.91 -1.84
CA TYR A 45 -47.45 -41.51 -1.43
C TYR A 45 -46.91 -41.25 -0.02
N VAL A 46 -47.23 -42.10 0.95
CA VAL A 46 -46.72 -42.01 2.32
C VAL A 46 -45.20 -42.16 2.37
N THR A 47 -44.63 -43.05 1.55
CA THR A 47 -43.18 -43.23 1.44
C THR A 47 -42.51 -41.96 0.91
N ALA A 48 -43.04 -41.35 -0.16
CA ALA A 48 -42.53 -40.09 -0.67
C ALA A 48 -42.70 -38.91 0.32
N LEU A 49 -43.68 -39.00 1.21
CA LEU A 49 -43.92 -38.00 2.27
C LEU A 49 -42.88 -38.08 3.40
N ASN A 50 -42.35 -39.28 3.63
CA ASN A 50 -41.30 -39.55 4.61
C ASN A 50 -39.89 -39.49 4.00
N ASP A 51 -39.77 -39.25 2.69
CA ASP A 51 -38.50 -39.18 1.98
C ASP A 51 -37.78 -37.86 2.30
N ALA A 52 -36.68 -37.99 3.05
CA ALA A 52 -35.81 -36.88 3.43
C ALA A 52 -34.54 -36.93 2.59
N GLN A 53 -34.17 -35.81 1.99
CA GLN A 53 -32.92 -35.63 1.27
C GLN A 53 -31.91 -34.90 2.14
N MET A 54 -30.64 -35.29 2.06
CA MET A 54 -29.54 -34.59 2.72
C MET A 54 -29.12 -33.36 1.90
N MET A 55 -29.04 -32.22 2.57
CA MET A 55 -28.64 -30.94 2.02
C MET A 55 -27.35 -30.47 2.68
N PHE A 56 -26.46 -29.87 1.90
CA PHE A 56 -25.24 -29.22 2.37
C PHE A 56 -25.41 -27.70 2.39
N THR A 57 -24.91 -27.07 3.44
CA THR A 57 -24.98 -25.63 3.67
C THR A 57 -23.71 -24.95 3.18
N ASN A 58 -23.84 -24.00 2.25
CA ASN A 58 -22.77 -23.11 1.83
C ASN A 58 -22.95 -21.74 2.46
N TYR A 59 -21.84 -21.14 2.86
CA TYR A 59 -21.82 -19.78 3.41
C TYR A 59 -21.21 -18.81 2.39
N ASP A 60 -21.65 -17.55 2.45
CA ASP A 60 -21.06 -16.43 1.73
C ASP A 60 -20.32 -15.47 2.69
N ALA A 61 -19.78 -14.37 2.16
CA ALA A 61 -19.02 -13.37 2.92
C ALA A 61 -19.80 -12.74 4.08
N ASP A 62 -21.12 -12.63 3.94
CA ASP A 62 -22.04 -12.06 4.92
C ASP A 62 -22.59 -13.12 5.88
N ASN A 63 -22.06 -14.35 5.81
CA ASN A 63 -22.48 -15.51 6.60
C ASN A 63 -23.94 -15.93 6.32
N ASN A 64 -24.45 -15.67 5.11
CA ASN A 64 -25.76 -16.17 4.69
C ASN A 64 -25.66 -17.64 4.25
N ALA A 65 -26.61 -18.45 4.70
CA ALA A 65 -26.71 -19.85 4.35
C ALA A 65 -27.48 -20.05 3.03
N SER A 66 -26.86 -20.79 2.09
CA SER A 66 -27.53 -21.35 0.92
C SER A 66 -27.45 -22.87 0.94
N TYR A 67 -28.50 -23.54 0.43
CA TYR A 67 -28.62 -24.99 0.52
C TYR A 67 -28.54 -25.63 -0.87
N GLN A 68 -27.69 -26.65 -0.99
CA GLN A 68 -27.62 -27.52 -2.17
C GLN A 68 -27.71 -28.99 -1.78
N GLN A 69 -28.05 -29.88 -2.71
CA GLN A 69 -28.06 -31.32 -2.41
C GLN A 69 -26.67 -31.81 -1.99
N LEU A 70 -26.62 -32.67 -0.96
CA LEU A 70 -25.38 -33.26 -0.51
C LEU A 70 -24.84 -34.22 -1.56
N THR A 71 -23.77 -33.80 -2.24
CA THR A 71 -22.97 -34.59 -3.18
C THR A 71 -21.52 -34.58 -2.74
N PHE A 72 -20.69 -35.51 -3.23
CA PHE A 72 -19.25 -35.50 -2.94
C PHE A 72 -18.66 -34.15 -3.37
N ASN A 73 -18.99 -33.70 -4.58
CA ASN A 73 -18.54 -32.42 -5.11
C ASN A 73 -18.98 -31.24 -4.24
N ALA A 74 -20.23 -31.23 -3.76
CA ALA A 74 -20.72 -30.18 -2.86
C ALA A 74 -19.95 -30.13 -1.52
N LEU A 75 -19.55 -31.29 -1.00
CA LEU A 75 -18.88 -31.42 0.30
C LEU A 75 -17.38 -31.09 0.23
N THR A 76 -16.69 -31.50 -0.83
CA THR A 76 -15.21 -31.45 -0.91
C THR A 76 -14.67 -30.30 -1.77
N SER A 77 -15.52 -29.55 -2.47
CA SER A 77 -15.08 -28.40 -3.26
C SER A 77 -14.61 -27.24 -2.39
N TYR A 78 -13.60 -26.50 -2.88
CA TYR A 78 -13.12 -25.31 -2.21
C TYR A 78 -14.21 -24.25 -2.07
N ASN A 79 -14.44 -23.80 -0.84
CA ASN A 79 -15.18 -22.58 -0.53
C ASN A 79 -14.54 -21.94 0.72
N GLN A 80 -14.12 -20.68 0.60
CA GLN A 80 -13.39 -19.96 1.63
C GLN A 80 -14.17 -19.72 2.93
N TYR A 81 -15.50 -19.80 2.88
CA TYR A 81 -16.38 -19.57 4.02
C TYR A 81 -16.86 -20.85 4.68
N ASN A 82 -16.55 -22.01 4.09
CA ASN A 82 -16.98 -23.31 4.58
C ASN A 82 -15.82 -24.03 5.29
N ASN A 83 -16.20 -24.94 6.20
CA ASN A 83 -15.26 -25.91 6.73
C ASN A 83 -14.76 -26.85 5.61
N GLN A 84 -13.49 -27.25 5.69
CA GLN A 84 -12.94 -28.23 4.77
C GLN A 84 -13.31 -29.65 5.19
N TYR A 85 -14.04 -30.34 4.33
CA TYR A 85 -14.46 -31.73 4.51
C TYR A 85 -13.81 -32.65 3.48
N GLY A 86 -13.72 -33.92 3.86
CA GLY A 86 -13.16 -35.00 3.06
C GLY A 86 -13.88 -36.30 3.40
N ILE A 87 -13.72 -37.28 2.54
CA ILE A 87 -14.37 -38.58 2.72
C ILE A 87 -13.30 -39.64 2.58
N SER A 88 -13.18 -40.54 3.56
CA SER A 88 -12.26 -41.66 3.51
C SER A 88 -13.00 -42.98 3.32
N ASP A 89 -12.38 -43.90 2.58
CA ASP A 89 -12.87 -45.26 2.46
C ASP A 89 -12.55 -46.08 3.73
N MET A 90 -13.10 -47.29 3.83
CA MET A 90 -12.81 -48.22 4.94
C MET A 90 -11.33 -48.60 5.09
N SER A 91 -10.47 -48.27 4.12
CA SER A 91 -9.01 -48.47 4.19
C SER A 91 -8.25 -47.22 4.65
N GLY A 92 -8.97 -46.14 4.99
CA GLY A 92 -8.40 -44.86 5.42
C GLY A 92 -7.86 -43.98 4.28
N ARG A 93 -8.08 -44.37 3.02
CA ARG A 93 -7.65 -43.58 1.85
C ARG A 93 -8.66 -42.48 1.57
N LEU A 94 -8.17 -41.28 1.26
CA LEU A 94 -9.02 -40.15 0.91
C LEU A 94 -9.66 -40.37 -0.48
N LEU A 95 -10.97 -40.23 -0.56
CA LEU A 95 -11.67 -40.13 -1.84
C LEU A 95 -11.49 -38.73 -2.40
N VAL A 96 -11.06 -38.65 -3.65
CA VAL A 96 -10.78 -37.39 -4.36
C VAL A 96 -11.45 -37.39 -5.72
N SER A 97 -11.67 -36.21 -6.31
CA SER A 97 -12.17 -36.13 -7.69
C SER A 97 -11.13 -36.66 -8.68
N GLU A 98 -11.55 -37.03 -9.90
CA GLU A 98 -10.61 -37.43 -10.96
C GLU A 98 -9.61 -36.31 -11.26
N ARG A 99 -10.04 -35.04 -11.23
CA ARG A 99 -9.19 -33.88 -11.43
C ARG A 99 -8.10 -33.75 -10.37
N ASP A 100 -8.46 -33.90 -9.09
CA ASP A 100 -7.51 -33.76 -7.99
C ASP A 100 -6.48 -34.90 -7.99
N ALA A 101 -6.89 -36.12 -8.36
CA ALA A 101 -6.00 -37.25 -8.56
C ALA A 101 -4.97 -36.98 -9.68
N ILE A 102 -5.41 -36.48 -10.84
CA ILE A 102 -4.53 -36.13 -11.97
C ILE A 102 -3.55 -35.03 -11.57
N ASN A 103 -4.02 -33.98 -10.90
CA ASN A 103 -3.17 -32.87 -10.45
C ASN A 103 -2.09 -33.37 -9.46
N PHE A 104 -2.46 -34.26 -8.53
CA PHE A 104 -1.52 -34.83 -7.57
C PHE A 104 -0.45 -35.71 -8.24
N GLU A 105 -0.85 -36.54 -9.21
CA GLU A 105 0.09 -37.35 -9.99
C GLU A 105 1.07 -36.49 -10.81
N ASN A 106 0.56 -35.43 -11.45
CA ASN A 106 1.38 -34.50 -12.23
C ASN A 106 2.36 -33.68 -11.36
N ALA A 107 1.97 -33.35 -10.12
CA ALA A 107 2.80 -32.62 -9.18
C ALA A 107 4.01 -33.45 -8.71
N ASN A 108 3.95 -34.78 -8.77
CA ASN A 108 5.04 -35.72 -8.45
C ASN A 108 5.71 -35.43 -7.09
N GLY A 109 4.90 -35.13 -6.07
CA GLY A 109 5.36 -34.84 -4.70
C GLY A 109 5.85 -33.40 -4.46
N ASN A 110 5.75 -32.49 -5.44
CA ASN A 110 6.05 -31.07 -5.25
C ASN A 110 4.75 -30.30 -4.95
N LEU A 111 4.67 -29.66 -3.77
CA LEU A 111 3.50 -28.89 -3.35
C LEU A 111 3.24 -27.68 -4.25
N ASP A 112 4.27 -26.94 -4.64
CA ASP A 112 4.12 -25.72 -5.45
C ASP A 112 3.50 -26.04 -6.81
N LYS A 113 3.96 -27.11 -7.47
CA LYS A 113 3.35 -27.61 -8.72
C LYS A 113 1.91 -28.06 -8.55
N PHE A 114 1.55 -28.60 -7.38
CA PHE A 114 0.17 -28.96 -7.08
C PHE A 114 -0.70 -27.71 -6.94
N LEU A 115 -0.22 -26.69 -6.24
CA LEU A 115 -0.92 -25.42 -6.05
C LEU A 115 -1.05 -24.64 -7.38
N GLU A 116 -0.03 -24.63 -8.21
CA GLU A 116 -0.05 -24.06 -9.57
C GLU A 116 -1.17 -24.66 -10.44
N ALA A 117 -1.43 -25.97 -10.32
CA ALA A 117 -2.52 -26.63 -11.05
C ALA A 117 -3.93 -26.12 -10.66
N TYR A 118 -4.06 -25.43 -9.53
CA TYR A 118 -5.28 -24.73 -9.10
C TYR A 118 -5.24 -23.21 -9.37
N GLY A 119 -4.25 -22.74 -10.12
CA GLY A 119 -4.05 -21.35 -10.49
C GLY A 119 -3.44 -20.49 -9.37
N LEU A 120 -2.77 -21.11 -8.40
CA LEU A 120 -2.12 -20.40 -7.29
C LEU A 120 -0.63 -20.19 -7.60
N SER A 121 -0.17 -18.95 -7.50
CA SER A 121 1.26 -18.62 -7.54
C SER A 121 1.67 -17.83 -6.29
N TYR A 122 2.89 -18.04 -5.81
CA TYR A 122 3.42 -17.35 -4.63
C TYR A 122 4.28 -16.16 -5.10
N GLU A 123 3.66 -14.99 -5.17
CA GLU A 123 4.21 -13.81 -5.82
C GLU A 123 4.04 -12.57 -4.93
N THR A 124 4.59 -11.44 -5.36
CA THR A 124 4.42 -10.14 -4.69
C THR A 124 3.97 -9.09 -5.69
N THR A 125 3.06 -8.22 -5.27
CA THR A 125 2.67 -7.03 -6.07
C THR A 125 3.55 -5.82 -5.76
N PHE A 126 4.55 -5.97 -4.89
CA PHE A 126 5.41 -4.88 -4.45
C PHE A 126 6.07 -4.13 -5.62
N PHE A 127 6.74 -4.85 -6.52
CA PHE A 127 7.46 -4.24 -7.65
C PHE A 127 6.52 -3.59 -8.66
N ASP A 128 5.36 -4.20 -8.92
CA ASP A 128 4.33 -3.56 -9.76
C ASP A 128 3.80 -2.27 -9.13
N ASN A 129 3.62 -2.24 -7.81
CA ASN A 129 3.21 -1.02 -7.10
C ASN A 129 4.29 0.06 -7.13
N LEU A 130 5.58 -0.29 -7.29
CA LEU A 130 6.64 0.72 -7.45
C LEU A 130 6.49 1.53 -8.73
N LYS A 131 5.85 0.99 -9.77
CA LYS A 131 5.67 1.66 -11.07
C LYS A 131 4.94 3.01 -10.95
N GLN A 132 4.15 3.21 -9.90
CA GLN A 132 3.48 4.48 -9.64
C GLN A 132 4.45 5.62 -9.23
N TYR A 133 5.68 5.27 -8.84
CA TYR A 133 6.72 6.19 -8.39
C TYR A 133 7.83 6.39 -9.42
N GLU A 134 7.71 5.83 -10.62
CA GLU A 134 8.68 5.99 -11.70
C GLU A 134 8.94 7.47 -12.02
N ASP A 135 10.21 7.82 -12.15
CA ASP A 135 10.59 9.13 -12.69
C ASP A 135 10.14 9.26 -14.15
N VAL A 136 9.61 10.43 -14.51
CA VAL A 136 9.04 10.70 -15.84
C VAL A 136 10.08 10.61 -16.96
N GLY A 137 11.36 10.84 -16.64
CA GLY A 137 12.46 10.85 -17.60
C GLY A 137 13.03 9.47 -17.92
N ASP A 138 13.48 8.75 -16.88
CA ASP A 138 14.26 7.51 -17.02
C ASP A 138 13.56 6.25 -16.48
N LYS A 139 12.36 6.40 -15.90
CA LYS A 139 11.58 5.32 -15.27
C LYS A 139 12.27 4.63 -14.09
N THR A 140 13.32 5.23 -13.53
CA THR A 140 13.95 4.71 -12.33
C THR A 140 13.08 5.00 -11.11
N ILE A 141 13.22 4.19 -10.08
CA ILE A 141 12.48 4.36 -8.82
C ILE A 141 13.32 5.22 -7.86
N PRO A 142 12.87 6.42 -7.47
CA PRO A 142 13.59 7.20 -6.47
C PRO A 142 13.47 6.56 -5.09
N TYR A 143 14.42 6.80 -4.20
CA TYR A 143 14.34 6.43 -2.78
C TYR A 143 14.73 7.60 -1.90
N MET A 144 14.28 7.60 -0.65
CA MET A 144 14.58 8.67 0.30
C MET A 144 15.99 8.50 0.86
N THR A 145 16.79 9.57 0.86
CA THR A 145 18.17 9.55 1.39
C THR A 145 18.23 9.69 2.92
N GLY A 146 17.08 9.91 3.58
CA GLY A 146 16.99 10.29 4.99
C GLY A 146 17.37 11.75 5.29
N GLN A 147 17.76 12.52 4.27
CA GLN A 147 18.03 13.95 4.38
C GLN A 147 16.82 14.78 3.98
N TYR A 148 16.73 15.99 4.52
CA TYR A 148 15.70 16.95 4.19
C TYR A 148 16.34 18.24 3.68
N ASP A 149 15.73 18.85 2.68
CA ASP A 149 16.11 20.19 2.24
C ASP A 149 15.79 21.22 3.32
N SER A 150 16.23 22.46 3.09
CA SER A 150 16.00 23.59 4.00
C SER A 150 14.55 24.01 4.17
N SER A 151 13.66 23.50 3.32
CA SER A 151 12.22 23.69 3.38
C SER A 151 11.50 22.51 4.05
N GLY A 152 12.24 21.49 4.50
CA GLY A 152 11.71 20.30 5.15
C GLY A 152 11.19 19.23 4.19
N ASN A 153 11.47 19.32 2.89
CA ASN A 153 11.12 18.26 1.94
C ASN A 153 12.20 17.18 1.94
N PRO A 154 11.84 15.89 1.83
CA PRO A 154 12.80 14.82 1.74
C PRO A 154 13.62 14.93 0.45
N ILE A 155 14.93 14.73 0.56
CA ILE A 155 15.84 14.63 -0.57
C ILE A 155 15.81 13.17 -1.05
N ASN A 156 15.44 12.98 -2.31
CA ASN A 156 15.40 11.69 -2.95
C ASN A 156 16.63 11.49 -3.85
N ALA A 157 17.12 10.25 -3.93
CA ALA A 157 18.13 9.82 -4.89
C ALA A 157 17.50 8.84 -5.88
N SER A 158 18.02 8.78 -7.10
CA SER A 158 17.60 7.77 -8.08
C SER A 158 18.21 6.41 -7.72
N SER A 159 17.42 5.32 -7.82
CA SER A 159 17.93 3.95 -7.77
C SER A 159 18.84 3.61 -8.95
N GLY A 160 18.72 4.33 -10.07
CA GLY A 160 19.31 3.92 -11.34
C GLY A 160 18.70 2.64 -11.93
N MET A 161 17.59 2.14 -11.37
CA MET A 161 16.95 0.87 -11.73
C MET A 161 15.43 1.03 -11.90
N THR A 162 14.86 0.40 -12.93
CA THR A 162 13.39 0.31 -13.09
C THR A 162 12.77 -0.66 -12.10
N ALA A 163 11.44 -0.66 -11.99
CA ALA A 163 10.71 -1.62 -11.16
C ALA A 163 11.03 -3.09 -11.53
N GLU A 164 11.14 -3.40 -12.83
CA GLU A 164 11.51 -4.75 -13.30
C GLU A 164 12.95 -5.12 -12.95
N GLU A 165 13.89 -4.18 -13.04
CA GLU A 165 15.29 -4.43 -12.67
C GLU A 165 15.44 -4.66 -11.16
N LEU A 166 14.65 -3.94 -10.35
CA LEU A 166 14.59 -4.16 -8.90
C LEU A 166 13.99 -5.53 -8.57
N GLU A 167 12.96 -5.97 -9.29
CA GLU A 167 12.38 -7.31 -9.14
C GLU A 167 13.42 -8.39 -9.46
N GLU A 168 14.11 -8.26 -10.59
CA GLU A 168 15.17 -9.20 -10.99
C GLU A 168 16.34 -9.22 -10.00
N ALA A 169 16.72 -8.07 -9.44
CA ALA A 169 17.75 -7.99 -8.41
C ALA A 169 17.30 -8.62 -7.08
N TYR A 170 16.02 -8.53 -6.74
CA TYR A 170 15.49 -9.12 -5.53
C TYR A 170 15.35 -10.65 -5.64
N LEU A 171 14.67 -11.11 -6.69
CA LEU A 171 14.40 -12.54 -6.92
C LEU A 171 15.62 -13.29 -7.46
N GLY A 172 16.51 -12.60 -8.16
CA GLY A 172 17.60 -13.18 -8.94
C GLY A 172 17.14 -13.53 -10.37
N ASN A 173 18.09 -13.55 -11.30
CA ASN A 173 17.86 -13.94 -12.68
C ASN A 173 19.07 -14.72 -13.21
N GLU A 174 18.95 -16.05 -13.29
CA GLU A 174 20.04 -16.93 -13.74
C GLU A 174 20.47 -16.65 -15.19
N GLU A 175 19.53 -16.33 -16.09
CA GLU A 175 19.83 -16.07 -17.50
C GLU A 175 20.68 -14.80 -17.69
N LYS A 176 20.45 -13.80 -16.84
CA LYS A 176 21.21 -12.54 -16.81
C LYS A 176 22.43 -12.58 -15.88
N GLY A 177 22.63 -13.68 -15.15
CA GLY A 177 23.69 -13.80 -14.15
C GLY A 177 23.53 -12.84 -12.96
N ILE A 178 22.29 -12.47 -12.64
CA ILE A 178 21.95 -11.60 -11.51
C ILE A 178 21.71 -12.48 -10.29
N GLU A 179 22.50 -12.29 -9.25
CA GLU A 179 22.31 -12.94 -7.96
C GLU A 179 21.21 -12.23 -7.17
N GLY A 180 20.25 -13.00 -6.63
CA GLY A 180 19.14 -12.45 -5.87
C GLY A 180 19.57 -11.87 -4.51
N TYR A 181 18.75 -10.98 -3.97
CA TYR A 181 18.98 -10.29 -2.70
C TYR A 181 19.29 -11.26 -1.55
N ASN A 182 18.41 -12.26 -1.33
CA ASN A 182 18.54 -13.20 -0.21
C ASN A 182 19.80 -14.07 -0.31
N THR A 183 20.22 -14.42 -1.53
CA THR A 183 21.45 -15.19 -1.77
C THR A 183 22.67 -14.33 -1.48
N THR A 184 22.65 -13.07 -1.96
CA THR A 184 23.76 -12.13 -1.80
C THR A 184 24.03 -11.81 -0.32
N ILE A 185 23.01 -11.50 0.47
CA ILE A 185 23.18 -11.16 1.90
C ILE A 185 23.68 -12.34 2.75
N GLN A 186 23.44 -13.58 2.31
CA GLN A 186 23.96 -14.79 2.95
C GLN A 186 25.37 -15.16 2.44
N GLY A 187 25.85 -14.47 1.41
CA GLY A 187 27.14 -14.71 0.77
C GLY A 187 28.33 -14.17 1.57
N THR A 188 29.47 -14.85 1.44
CA THR A 188 30.72 -14.45 2.10
C THR A 188 31.21 -13.06 1.69
N LYS A 189 31.05 -12.70 0.40
CA LYS A 189 31.47 -11.39 -0.12
C LYS A 189 30.73 -10.23 0.54
N TYR A 190 29.40 -10.35 0.72
CA TYR A 190 28.60 -9.33 1.40
C TYR A 190 28.97 -9.21 2.88
N TYR A 191 29.22 -10.33 3.56
CA TYR A 191 29.70 -10.33 4.94
C TYR A 191 31.06 -9.62 5.09
N GLU A 192 32.01 -9.90 4.19
CA GLU A 192 33.33 -9.24 4.19
C GLU A 192 33.21 -7.73 3.96
N TYR A 193 32.40 -7.31 2.98
CA TYR A 193 32.11 -5.91 2.70
C TYR A 193 31.45 -5.20 3.89
N SER A 194 30.33 -5.71 4.37
CA SER A 194 29.58 -5.10 5.48
C SER A 194 30.42 -4.99 6.75
N SER A 195 31.23 -6.02 7.05
CA SER A 195 32.17 -6.00 8.18
C SER A 195 33.28 -4.97 7.99
N ALA A 196 33.85 -4.85 6.78
CA ALA A 196 34.88 -3.85 6.48
C ALA A 196 34.31 -2.43 6.55
N LEU A 197 33.10 -2.20 6.01
CA LEU A 197 32.40 -0.93 6.05
C LEU A 197 32.10 -0.50 7.50
N ALA A 198 31.57 -1.40 8.34
CA ALA A 198 31.28 -1.10 9.74
C ALA A 198 32.54 -0.68 10.53
N ASN A 199 33.66 -1.38 10.30
CA ASN A 199 34.94 -1.04 10.91
C ASN A 199 35.47 0.31 10.40
N TYR A 200 35.37 0.57 9.09
CA TYR A 200 35.72 1.85 8.48
C TYR A 200 34.91 2.99 9.08
N THR A 201 33.58 2.90 9.14
CA THR A 201 32.71 3.95 9.67
C THR A 201 33.04 4.23 11.14
N THR A 202 33.20 3.19 11.96
CA THR A 202 33.58 3.33 13.37
C THR A 202 34.93 4.06 13.54
N ALA A 203 35.92 3.71 12.71
CA ALA A 203 37.23 4.34 12.76
C ALA A 203 37.22 5.77 12.23
N TYR A 204 36.45 6.04 11.17
CA TYR A 204 36.25 7.37 10.59
C TYR A 204 35.58 8.32 11.60
N ASP A 205 34.57 7.87 12.33
CA ASP A 205 33.89 8.65 13.37
C ASP A 205 34.84 8.99 14.52
N ALA A 206 35.63 8.00 14.99
CA ALA A 206 36.62 8.21 16.05
C ALA A 206 37.72 9.20 15.63
N TRP A 207 38.21 9.10 14.39
CA TRP A 207 39.17 10.02 13.84
C TRP A 207 38.58 11.43 13.65
N SER A 208 37.35 11.53 13.15
CA SER A 208 36.63 12.81 13.00
C SER A 208 36.43 13.53 14.34
N LEU A 209 36.16 12.78 15.42
CA LEU A 209 36.11 13.33 16.78
C LEU A 209 37.48 13.85 17.24
N THR A 210 38.56 13.16 16.87
CA THR A 210 39.93 13.60 17.16
C THR A 210 40.25 14.91 16.44
N ILE A 211 39.87 15.04 15.16
CA ILE A 211 39.97 16.30 14.40
C ILE A 211 39.20 17.42 15.11
N ALA A 212 37.94 17.16 15.50
CA ALA A 212 37.12 18.15 16.19
C ALA A 212 37.75 18.60 17.52
N ASN A 213 38.30 17.68 18.30
CA ASN A 213 39.01 18.00 19.55
C ASN A 213 40.31 18.80 19.31
N ASN A 214 41.06 18.48 18.25
CA ASN A 214 42.25 19.24 17.86
C ASN A 214 41.89 20.66 17.44
N MET A 215 40.81 20.83 16.66
CA MET A 215 40.25 22.13 16.32
C MET A 215 39.82 22.90 17.58
N LYS A 216 39.11 22.26 18.51
CA LYS A 216 38.71 22.90 19.77
C LYS A 216 39.92 23.43 20.54
N THR A 217 40.92 22.57 20.72
CA THR A 217 42.18 22.91 21.40
C THR A 217 42.88 24.06 20.69
N LYS A 218 42.88 24.06 19.35
CA LYS A 218 43.44 25.14 18.55
C LYS A 218 42.70 26.46 18.80
N LEU A 219 41.37 26.46 18.75
CA LEU A 219 40.56 27.66 19.02
C LEU A 219 40.87 28.26 20.40
N GLU A 220 40.96 27.43 21.42
CA GLU A 220 41.30 27.85 22.79
C GLU A 220 42.73 28.41 22.90
N SER A 221 43.65 27.96 22.03
CA SER A 221 45.05 28.40 21.99
C SER A 221 45.30 29.68 21.20
N ILE A 222 44.37 30.11 20.33
CA ILE A 222 44.54 31.33 19.54
C ILE A 222 44.59 32.54 20.48
N THR A 223 45.57 33.41 20.27
CA THR A 223 45.69 34.69 20.98
C THR A 223 45.76 35.84 20.00
N THR A 224 45.25 36.99 20.40
CA THR A 224 45.53 38.27 19.72
C THR A 224 47.02 38.61 19.79
N SER A 225 47.46 39.61 19.03
CA SER A 225 48.84 40.16 19.11
C SER A 225 49.23 40.64 20.52
N SER A 226 48.24 40.90 21.38
CA SER A 226 48.39 41.29 22.78
C SER A 226 48.38 40.10 23.77
N GLY A 227 48.24 38.86 23.28
CA GLY A 227 48.23 37.64 24.11
C GLY A 227 46.85 37.27 24.69
N THR A 228 45.77 37.94 24.27
CA THR A 228 44.41 37.69 24.79
C THR A 228 43.74 36.55 24.03
N ASN A 229 43.18 35.56 24.76
CA ASN A 229 42.42 34.44 24.19
C ASN A 229 40.90 34.69 24.22
N LEU A 230 40.13 33.80 23.56
CA LEU A 230 38.68 33.94 23.40
C LEU A 230 37.91 33.95 24.72
N ASN A 231 38.30 33.11 25.68
CA ASN A 231 37.70 33.07 27.03
C ASN A 231 37.89 34.40 27.78
N THR A 232 39.08 34.99 27.67
CA THR A 232 39.37 36.29 28.29
C THR A 232 38.54 37.39 27.64
N LEU A 233 38.41 37.38 26.30
CA LEU A 233 37.55 38.33 25.57
C LEU A 233 36.09 38.21 25.98
N GLN A 234 35.59 36.98 26.16
CA GLN A 234 34.23 36.75 26.64
C GLN A 234 34.00 37.40 28.01
N GLN A 235 34.90 37.18 28.97
CA GLN A 235 34.81 37.78 30.30
C GLN A 235 34.90 39.31 30.25
N GLN A 236 35.82 39.85 29.44
CA GLN A 236 36.00 41.30 29.27
C GLN A 236 34.76 41.98 28.67
N ILE A 237 34.14 41.37 27.65
CA ILE A 237 32.93 41.89 27.00
C ILE A 237 31.74 41.80 27.96
N SER A 238 31.50 40.65 28.61
CA SER A 238 30.41 40.51 29.57
C SER A 238 30.51 41.52 30.72
N GLY A 239 31.73 41.70 31.26
CA GLY A 239 32.02 42.57 32.40
C GLY A 239 32.19 44.06 32.06
N ALA A 240 32.14 44.47 30.79
CA ALA A 240 32.36 45.86 30.41
C ALA A 240 31.30 46.80 31.00
N THR A 241 31.71 47.95 31.54
CA THR A 241 30.80 48.95 32.13
C THR A 241 30.74 50.26 31.34
N ASP A 242 31.59 50.40 30.32
CA ASP A 242 31.76 51.62 29.53
C ASP A 242 31.91 51.30 28.04
N ALA A 243 31.39 52.19 27.20
CA ALA A 243 31.38 52.05 25.74
C ALA A 243 32.78 52.07 25.11
N GLY A 244 33.73 52.80 25.70
CA GLY A 244 35.12 52.86 25.24
C GLY A 244 35.88 51.56 25.47
N ALA A 245 35.75 50.97 26.66
CA ALA A 245 36.36 49.67 26.98
C ALA A 245 35.83 48.56 26.09
N ILE A 246 34.51 48.46 25.91
CA ILE A 246 33.93 47.43 25.04
C ILE A 246 34.32 47.62 23.57
N ALA A 247 34.42 48.86 23.07
CA ALA A 247 34.90 49.11 21.71
C ALA A 247 36.32 48.60 21.51
N SER A 248 37.20 48.74 22.50
CA SER A 248 38.56 48.16 22.47
C SER A 248 38.55 46.63 22.56
N TYR A 249 37.64 46.03 23.33
CA TYR A 249 37.47 44.57 23.37
C TYR A 249 36.94 44.01 22.05
N LEU A 250 36.03 44.73 21.38
CA LEU A 250 35.56 44.40 20.03
C LEU A 250 36.67 44.48 18.98
N ASP A 251 37.60 45.43 19.08
CA ASP A 251 38.80 45.46 18.23
C ASP A 251 39.69 44.23 18.44
N ASN A 252 39.88 43.81 19.70
CA ASN A 252 40.60 42.59 20.01
C ASN A 252 39.87 41.33 19.49
N LEU A 253 38.53 41.30 19.56
CA LEU A 253 37.71 40.23 19.00
C LEU A 253 37.83 40.19 17.46
N SER A 254 37.79 41.34 16.78
CA SER A 254 38.02 41.43 15.32
C SER A 254 39.39 40.87 14.94
N ASN A 255 40.44 41.22 15.69
CA ASN A 255 41.78 40.66 15.49
C ASN A 255 41.82 39.14 15.71
N PHE A 256 41.12 38.63 16.72
CA PHE A 256 40.99 37.19 16.97
C PHE A 256 40.33 36.49 15.78
N VAL A 257 39.20 37.03 15.29
CA VAL A 257 38.48 36.50 14.10
C VAL A 257 39.41 36.43 12.89
N SER A 258 40.26 37.44 12.66
CA SER A 258 41.26 37.40 11.57
C SER A 258 42.34 36.33 11.76
N GLN A 259 42.70 35.96 12.99
CA GLN A 259 43.63 34.83 13.22
C GLN A 259 42.92 33.50 12.95
N ALA A 260 41.67 33.34 13.40
CA ALA A 260 40.86 32.16 13.15
C ALA A 260 40.58 31.94 11.64
N GLU A 261 40.39 33.02 10.88
CA GLU A 261 40.16 32.96 9.42
C GLU A 261 41.33 32.30 8.66
N LYS A 262 42.56 32.37 9.17
CA LYS A 262 43.73 31.74 8.51
C LYS A 262 43.65 30.22 8.43
N LEU A 263 42.82 29.61 9.28
CA LEU A 263 42.60 28.16 9.33
C LEU A 263 41.33 27.74 8.57
N ALA A 264 40.64 28.70 7.96
CA ALA A 264 39.45 28.46 7.16
C ALA A 264 39.75 27.59 5.94
N HIS A 265 38.73 26.87 5.48
CA HIS A 265 38.80 26.10 4.25
C HIS A 265 39.07 26.99 3.02
N VAL A 266 40.08 26.61 2.24
CA VAL A 266 40.46 27.24 0.96
C VAL A 266 40.60 26.16 -0.11
N ASN A 267 40.11 26.42 -1.33
CA ASN A 267 40.32 25.56 -2.49
C ASN A 267 41.81 25.52 -2.84
N SER A 268 42.19 24.51 -3.61
CA SER A 268 43.51 24.35 -4.22
C SER A 268 43.93 25.51 -5.15
N ASP A 269 43.01 26.35 -5.61
CA ASP A 269 43.27 27.55 -6.42
C ASP A 269 43.36 28.87 -5.60
N GLY A 270 43.25 28.79 -4.27
CA GLY A 270 43.28 29.96 -3.38
C GLY A 270 41.97 30.77 -3.35
N THR A 271 40.93 30.34 -4.05
CA THR A 271 39.55 30.77 -3.81
C THR A 271 38.95 29.96 -2.65
N GLY A 272 37.85 30.38 -2.02
CA GLY A 272 37.28 29.62 -0.89
C GLY A 272 36.54 28.38 -1.37
N ALA A 273 36.87 27.18 -0.87
CA ALA A 273 36.16 25.94 -1.25
C ALA A 273 34.86 25.74 -0.48
N TYR A 274 33.76 25.74 -1.22
CA TYR A 274 32.89 24.57 -1.48
C TYR A 274 32.87 23.43 -0.45
N PHE A 275 32.00 23.55 0.55
CA PHE A 275 30.99 22.50 0.78
C PHE A 275 29.70 23.03 0.11
N ASP A 276 29.42 22.59 -1.12
CA ASP A 276 28.04 22.62 -1.59
C ASP A 276 27.40 21.32 -1.13
N ASN A 277 26.61 21.40 -0.07
CA ASN A 277 25.22 21.06 -0.21
C ASN A 277 24.41 21.79 0.87
N VAL A 278 23.25 22.28 0.48
CA VAL A 278 22.27 23.08 1.26
C VAL A 278 22.57 24.61 1.37
N ASN A 279 21.81 25.40 0.58
CA ASN A 279 21.52 26.85 0.74
C ASN A 279 22.46 27.95 0.21
N GLY A 280 23.30 27.71 -0.80
CA GLY A 280 23.72 28.81 -1.70
C GLY A 280 24.44 30.02 -1.07
N LYS A 281 25.28 29.82 -0.04
CA LYS A 281 26.27 30.82 0.44
C LYS A 281 27.60 30.13 0.75
N SER A 282 28.69 30.68 0.20
CA SER A 282 30.06 30.15 0.31
C SER A 282 30.55 30.15 1.78
N ALA A 283 30.44 29.02 2.47
CA ALA A 283 30.31 28.94 3.94
C ALA A 283 31.48 29.58 4.73
N SER A 284 32.74 29.17 4.54
CA SER A 284 33.81 29.57 5.47
C SER A 284 34.30 31.02 5.33
N LYS A 285 34.57 31.49 4.10
CA LYS A 285 35.06 32.86 3.87
C LYS A 285 33.96 33.91 4.09
N THR A 286 32.71 33.57 3.77
CA THR A 286 31.57 34.45 4.04
C THR A 286 31.29 34.51 5.54
N TYR A 287 31.41 33.39 6.25
CA TYR A 287 31.25 33.34 7.70
C TYR A 287 32.18 34.31 8.44
N PHE A 288 33.50 34.22 8.23
CA PHE A 288 34.44 35.12 8.92
C PHE A 288 34.24 36.59 8.53
N LYS A 289 33.90 36.88 7.26
CA LYS A 289 33.55 38.23 6.80
C LYS A 289 32.29 38.76 7.47
N ASP A 290 31.28 37.91 7.65
CA ASP A 290 30.03 38.28 8.31
C ASP A 290 30.29 38.61 9.79
N LEU A 291 31.08 37.81 10.49
CA LEU A 291 31.50 38.12 11.87
C LEU A 291 32.25 39.47 11.94
N GLN A 292 33.16 39.72 10.99
CA GLN A 292 33.86 41.02 10.92
C GLN A 292 32.91 42.19 10.68
N SER A 293 31.90 41.99 9.83
CA SER A 293 30.85 42.98 9.56
C SER A 293 30.03 43.26 10.80
N GLN A 294 29.57 42.21 11.50
CA GLN A 294 28.81 42.34 12.75
C GLN A 294 29.59 43.12 13.82
N ILE A 295 30.87 42.78 14.03
CA ILE A 295 31.74 43.51 14.98
C ILE A 295 31.88 44.98 14.58
N SER A 296 32.11 45.24 13.29
CA SER A 296 32.30 46.60 12.76
C SER A 296 31.03 47.45 12.91
N SER A 297 29.86 46.88 12.61
CA SER A 297 28.56 47.52 12.80
C SER A 297 28.28 47.78 14.28
N ALA A 298 28.52 46.81 15.16
CA ALA A 298 28.30 46.98 16.60
C ALA A 298 29.18 48.09 17.20
N LYS A 299 30.42 48.22 16.74
CA LYS A 299 31.34 49.27 17.21
C LYS A 299 30.98 50.65 16.68
N ASN A 300 30.73 50.75 15.37
CA ASN A 300 30.61 52.04 14.69
C ASN A 300 29.16 52.54 14.58
N GLY A 301 28.18 51.69 14.89
CA GLY A 301 26.76 51.97 14.72
C GLY A 301 26.28 51.97 13.27
N THR A 302 27.19 51.80 12.30
CA THR A 302 26.88 51.96 10.87
C THR A 302 26.78 50.61 10.18
N THR A 303 25.63 50.34 9.56
CA THR A 303 25.43 49.24 8.62
C THR A 303 25.33 49.81 7.21
N ASN A 304 26.12 49.27 6.28
CA ASN A 304 26.12 49.70 4.88
C ASN A 304 25.53 48.61 3.99
N TYR A 305 24.49 48.97 3.25
CA TYR A 305 23.83 48.13 2.27
C TYR A 305 24.26 48.54 0.86
N THR A 306 24.56 47.55 0.02
CA THR A 306 25.08 47.75 -1.34
C THR A 306 24.38 46.80 -2.31
N ASN A 307 24.71 46.89 -3.59
CA ASN A 307 24.21 46.00 -4.64
C ASN A 307 24.54 44.50 -4.40
N ALA A 308 25.47 44.17 -3.50
CA ALA A 308 25.81 42.78 -3.17
C ALA A 308 24.75 42.08 -2.30
N ASN A 309 23.97 42.84 -1.52
CA ASN A 309 23.07 42.29 -0.51
C ASN A 309 21.70 42.98 -0.46
N SER A 310 21.41 43.91 -1.36
CA SER A 310 20.16 44.65 -1.39
C SER A 310 19.89 45.22 -2.79
N THR A 311 18.65 45.62 -3.03
CA THR A 311 18.25 46.31 -4.27
C THR A 311 17.72 47.71 -3.98
N LEU A 312 17.95 48.61 -4.93
CA LEU A 312 17.46 49.99 -4.86
C LEU A 312 16.85 50.37 -6.21
N THR A 313 15.53 50.49 -6.21
CA THR A 313 14.75 50.88 -7.39
C THR A 313 14.21 52.29 -7.18
N MET A 314 14.26 53.11 -8.22
CA MET A 314 13.74 54.47 -8.19
C MET A 314 12.66 54.62 -9.26
N THR A 315 11.62 55.37 -8.93
CA THR A 315 10.52 55.69 -9.81
C THR A 315 10.30 57.20 -9.85
N HIS A 316 10.25 57.76 -11.05
CA HIS A 316 9.94 59.16 -11.31
C HIS A 316 8.59 59.27 -12.01
N ASN A 317 7.67 60.01 -11.40
CA ASN A 317 6.42 60.38 -12.06
C ASN A 317 6.62 61.71 -12.79
N LYS A 318 6.22 61.76 -14.06
CA LYS A 318 6.38 62.91 -14.94
C LYS A 318 5.03 63.42 -15.43
N ASP A 319 4.88 64.74 -15.49
CA ASP A 319 3.73 65.36 -16.13
C ASP A 319 3.78 65.24 -17.66
N ALA A 320 2.76 65.77 -18.34
CA ALA A 320 2.67 65.79 -19.79
C ALA A 320 3.76 66.61 -20.51
N SER A 321 4.52 67.43 -19.78
CA SER A 321 5.70 68.13 -20.30
C SER A 321 6.99 67.31 -20.18
N GLY A 322 6.93 66.13 -19.55
CA GLY A 322 8.08 65.31 -19.22
C GLY A 322 8.83 65.77 -17.96
N SER A 323 8.30 66.74 -17.23
CA SER A 323 8.92 67.24 -15.99
C SER A 323 8.57 66.32 -14.82
N VAL A 324 9.57 65.94 -14.02
CA VAL A 324 9.36 65.11 -12.83
C VAL A 324 8.54 65.88 -11.79
N THR A 325 7.40 65.32 -11.37
CA THR A 325 6.48 65.91 -10.38
C THR A 325 6.60 65.25 -9.01
N SER A 326 6.99 63.98 -8.96
CA SER A 326 7.28 63.26 -7.73
C SER A 326 8.26 62.13 -7.99
N SER A 327 8.90 61.63 -6.95
CA SER A 327 9.79 60.49 -7.03
C SER A 327 9.66 59.60 -5.81
N SER A 328 9.87 58.32 -6.01
CA SER A 328 9.99 57.34 -4.95
C SER A 328 11.24 56.47 -5.14
N MET A 329 11.75 55.96 -4.03
CA MET A 329 12.88 55.06 -4.00
C MET A 329 12.51 53.91 -3.06
N THR A 330 12.57 52.70 -3.59
CA THR A 330 12.29 51.45 -2.87
C THR A 330 13.59 50.72 -2.64
N PHE A 331 14.02 50.70 -1.38
CA PHE A 331 15.14 49.90 -0.90
C PHE A 331 14.61 48.57 -0.38
N THR A 332 15.19 47.45 -0.82
CA THR A 332 14.82 46.10 -0.37
C THR A 332 16.06 45.35 0.10
N THR A 333 16.05 44.87 1.34
CA THR A 333 17.11 44.06 1.94
C THR A 333 17.02 42.58 1.51
N ALA A 334 18.07 41.80 1.76
CA ALA A 334 18.12 40.38 1.39
C ALA A 334 17.08 39.51 2.12
N ASP A 335 16.61 39.93 3.30
CA ASP A 335 15.54 39.26 4.06
C ASP A 335 14.13 39.60 3.55
N GLY A 336 14.02 40.49 2.55
CA GLY A 336 12.74 40.89 1.96
C GLY A 336 12.09 42.12 2.57
N SER A 337 12.65 42.68 3.65
CA SER A 337 12.18 43.94 4.24
C SER A 337 12.32 45.09 3.25
N LYS A 338 11.37 46.04 3.28
CA LYS A 338 11.31 47.15 2.30
C LYS A 338 11.23 48.49 2.99
N MET A 339 11.91 49.47 2.42
CA MET A 339 11.76 50.88 2.78
C MET A 339 11.51 51.70 1.52
N VAL A 340 10.38 52.39 1.49
CA VAL A 340 10.00 53.29 0.40
C VAL A 340 10.06 54.72 0.90
N ILE A 341 10.92 55.53 0.30
CA ILE A 341 10.92 56.99 0.49
C ILE A 341 10.32 57.66 -0.74
N SER A 342 9.38 58.58 -0.54
CA SER A 342 8.76 59.35 -1.63
C SER A 342 8.75 60.83 -1.31
N ALA A 343 8.79 61.67 -2.35
CA ALA A 343 8.69 63.12 -2.23
C ALA A 343 8.11 63.76 -3.49
N ASN A 344 7.51 64.94 -3.33
CA ASN A 344 7.05 65.76 -4.45
C ASN A 344 8.17 66.69 -4.92
N LYS A 345 8.34 66.82 -6.24
CA LYS A 345 9.33 67.71 -6.86
C LYS A 345 8.67 69.03 -7.25
N GLY A 346 9.04 70.11 -6.57
CA GLY A 346 8.61 71.46 -6.90
C GLY A 346 9.75 72.33 -7.44
N ALA A 347 9.47 73.60 -7.73
CA ALA A 347 10.45 74.55 -8.26
C ALA A 347 11.66 74.77 -7.33
N SER A 348 11.49 74.58 -6.02
CA SER A 348 12.54 74.72 -5.00
C SER A 348 13.21 73.39 -4.62
N GLY A 349 12.92 72.30 -5.34
CA GLY A 349 13.44 70.95 -5.08
C GLY A 349 12.40 69.99 -4.49
N TYR A 350 12.88 68.87 -3.96
CA TYR A 350 12.03 67.82 -3.38
C TYR A 350 11.56 68.17 -1.97
N SER A 351 10.26 67.99 -1.70
CA SER A 351 9.60 68.29 -0.42
C SER A 351 8.41 67.36 -0.15
N GLY A 352 7.87 67.39 1.09
CA GLY A 352 6.76 66.52 1.48
C GLY A 352 7.15 65.04 1.56
N TYR A 353 8.31 64.76 2.17
CA TYR A 353 8.85 63.40 2.25
C TYR A 353 7.95 62.49 3.09
N THR A 354 7.74 61.28 2.60
CA THR A 354 7.08 60.19 3.32
C THR A 354 7.97 58.96 3.25
N VAL A 355 8.14 58.27 4.37
CA VAL A 355 8.84 56.98 4.43
C VAL A 355 7.87 55.90 4.87
N THR A 356 7.81 54.80 4.14
CA THR A 356 7.03 53.62 4.50
C THR A 356 7.95 52.43 4.63
N THR A 357 7.92 51.74 5.75
CA THR A 357 8.66 50.49 5.97
C THR A 357 7.70 49.31 5.96
N THR A 358 8.11 48.21 5.35
CA THR A 358 7.42 46.91 5.34
C THR A 358 8.35 45.87 5.97
N ASP A 359 7.89 45.21 7.03
CA ASP A 359 8.62 44.08 7.63
C ASP A 359 8.49 42.79 6.80
N ASP A 360 9.18 41.74 7.22
CA ASP A 360 9.18 40.40 6.60
C ASP A 360 7.82 39.70 6.69
N GLU A 361 6.97 40.11 7.63
CA GLU A 361 5.58 39.67 7.78
C GLU A 361 4.58 40.47 6.91
N GLY A 362 5.04 41.53 6.23
CA GLY A 362 4.23 42.35 5.33
C GLY A 362 3.49 43.52 5.99
N ASN A 363 3.76 43.84 7.25
CA ASN A 363 3.15 44.95 7.97
C ASN A 363 3.78 46.29 7.55
N ASN A 364 2.94 47.29 7.26
CA ASN A 364 3.38 48.60 6.78
C ASN A 364 3.29 49.69 7.88
N ASN A 365 4.38 50.43 8.07
CA ASN A 365 4.43 51.62 8.93
C ASN A 365 4.85 52.84 8.11
N SER A 366 4.18 53.99 8.29
CA SER A 366 4.46 55.21 7.52
C SER A 366 4.80 56.40 8.42
N PHE A 367 5.79 57.19 8.01
CA PHE A 367 6.42 58.26 8.78
C PHE A 367 6.61 59.50 7.90
N THR A 368 6.54 60.69 8.50
CA THR A 368 6.89 61.96 7.84
C THR A 368 8.19 62.48 8.42
N PRO A 369 9.36 62.11 7.87
CA PRO A 369 10.63 62.48 8.46
C PRO A 369 11.05 63.92 8.12
N SER A 370 11.93 64.47 8.96
CA SER A 370 12.71 65.65 8.58
C SER A 370 13.88 65.21 7.70
N VAL A 371 13.96 65.72 6.47
CA VAL A 371 14.97 65.31 5.49
C VAL A 371 15.95 66.44 5.22
N THR A 372 17.24 66.11 5.23
CA THR A 372 18.33 66.99 4.81
C THR A 372 18.92 66.48 3.50
N ASN A 373 18.87 67.30 2.46
CA ASN A 373 19.54 67.02 1.19
C ASN A 373 20.98 67.54 1.24
N SER A 374 21.95 66.64 1.10
CA SER A 374 23.37 66.97 1.06
C SER A 374 23.94 66.68 -0.33
N GLY A 375 23.44 67.38 -1.35
CA GLY A 375 23.86 67.22 -2.74
C GLY A 375 23.51 65.84 -3.30
N SER A 376 24.43 64.88 -3.17
CA SER A 376 24.29 63.52 -3.69
C SER A 376 23.45 62.59 -2.81
N ASN A 377 23.14 62.99 -1.57
CA ASN A 377 22.48 62.13 -0.59
C ASN A 377 21.21 62.75 0.02
N ILE A 378 20.26 61.88 0.32
CA ILE A 378 19.09 62.13 1.17
C ILE A 378 19.42 61.59 2.57
N VAL A 379 19.30 62.43 3.60
CA VAL A 379 19.54 62.04 5.00
C VAL A 379 18.30 62.30 5.83
N PHE A 380 17.87 61.31 6.61
CA PHE A 380 16.74 61.44 7.51
C PHE A 380 16.87 60.57 8.76
N GLU A 381 16.08 60.87 9.77
CA GLU A 381 16.05 60.15 11.04
C GLU A 381 14.66 59.54 11.28
N LEU A 382 14.62 58.29 11.72
CA LEU A 382 13.44 57.57 12.20
C LEU A 382 13.71 57.12 13.65
N GLY A 383 13.13 57.84 14.61
CA GLY A 383 13.51 57.66 16.02
C GLY A 383 14.98 58.01 16.22
N ASP A 384 15.76 57.11 16.81
CA ASP A 384 17.20 57.28 17.04
C ASP A 384 18.06 56.78 15.86
N VAL A 385 17.44 56.26 14.79
CA VAL A 385 18.16 55.70 13.63
C VAL A 385 18.28 56.72 12.53
N LYS A 386 19.49 56.91 12.00
CA LYS A 386 19.79 57.83 10.90
C LYS A 386 20.05 57.06 9.61
N TYR A 387 19.29 57.37 8.57
CA TYR A 387 19.47 56.81 7.24
C TYR A 387 20.13 57.82 6.29
N THR A 388 21.06 57.33 5.47
CA THR A 388 21.68 58.08 4.37
C THR A 388 21.51 57.28 3.09
N LEU A 389 20.79 57.82 2.13
CA LEU A 389 20.50 57.22 0.84
C LEU A 389 21.03 58.08 -0.31
N PRO A 390 21.20 57.53 -1.52
CA PRO A 390 21.39 58.34 -2.72
C PRO A 390 20.22 59.33 -2.92
N SER A 391 20.48 60.44 -3.60
CA SER A 391 19.44 61.41 -3.91
C SER A 391 18.53 60.94 -5.04
N PHE A 392 17.33 61.53 -5.14
CA PHE A 392 16.42 61.26 -6.26
C PHE A 392 16.95 61.68 -7.63
N ASP A 393 18.06 62.42 -7.71
CA ASP A 393 18.66 62.80 -8.99
C ASP A 393 19.79 61.83 -9.41
N THR A 394 19.94 60.70 -8.71
CA THR A 394 20.89 59.62 -9.05
C THR A 394 20.54 58.98 -10.39
N SER A 395 21.55 58.73 -11.23
CA SER A 395 21.36 58.11 -12.55
C SER A 395 20.85 56.68 -12.45
N LEU A 396 19.85 56.35 -13.27
CA LEU A 396 19.23 55.03 -13.33
C LEU A 396 19.80 54.17 -14.46
N SER A 397 19.69 52.85 -14.28
CA SER A 397 20.03 51.82 -15.25
C SER A 397 18.84 50.89 -15.49
N GLY A 398 18.75 50.31 -16.69
CA GLY A 398 17.67 49.39 -17.05
C GLY A 398 16.28 50.00 -16.90
N THR A 399 16.10 51.25 -17.33
CA THR A 399 14.85 51.99 -17.12
C THR A 399 13.71 51.46 -17.99
N THR A 400 12.52 51.40 -17.42
CA THR A 400 11.25 51.16 -18.10
C THR A 400 10.36 52.38 -17.95
N THR A 401 9.82 52.87 -19.07
CA THR A 401 8.86 53.97 -19.08
C THR A 401 7.47 53.46 -19.40
N THR A 402 6.51 53.77 -18.53
CA THR A 402 5.09 53.44 -18.71
C THR A 402 4.31 54.73 -18.99
N ASP A 403 3.59 54.76 -20.10
CA ASP A 403 2.62 55.81 -20.41
C ASP A 403 1.31 55.52 -19.65
N ASN A 404 0.85 56.48 -18.84
CA ASN A 404 -0.34 56.31 -18.01
C ASN A 404 -1.64 56.60 -18.79
N SER A 405 -1.56 56.85 -20.11
CA SER A 405 -2.71 57.08 -21.01
C SER A 405 -3.54 58.35 -20.72
N ASP A 406 -3.06 59.20 -19.81
CA ASP A 406 -3.59 60.53 -19.50
C ASP A 406 -2.60 61.66 -19.88
N GLY A 407 -1.54 61.30 -20.60
CA GLY A 407 -0.42 62.17 -20.96
C GLY A 407 0.68 62.23 -19.92
N THR A 408 0.51 61.65 -18.72
CA THR A 408 1.59 61.49 -17.73
C THR A 408 2.37 60.20 -17.98
N SER A 409 3.60 60.14 -17.45
CA SER A 409 4.42 58.93 -17.58
C SER A 409 5.17 58.61 -16.29
N THR A 410 5.49 57.34 -16.14
CA THR A 410 6.24 56.81 -14.99
C THR A 410 7.52 56.18 -15.51
N GLU A 411 8.68 56.63 -15.03
CA GLU A 411 9.98 56.04 -15.34
C GLU A 411 10.50 55.30 -14.11
N THR A 412 10.73 54.00 -14.22
CA THR A 412 11.28 53.17 -13.14
C THR A 412 12.60 52.55 -13.59
N GLY A 413 13.61 52.54 -12.72
CA GLY A 413 14.90 51.92 -13.01
C GLY A 413 15.68 51.57 -11.76
N SER A 414 16.75 50.80 -11.93
CA SER A 414 17.62 50.36 -10.84
C SER A 414 18.85 51.26 -10.69
N VAL A 415 19.31 51.47 -9.47
CA VAL A 415 20.57 52.18 -9.19
C VAL A 415 21.73 51.18 -9.27
N SER A 416 22.59 51.32 -10.30
CA SER A 416 23.64 50.35 -10.64
C SER A 416 24.76 50.24 -9.60
N SER A 417 24.97 51.27 -8.79
CA SER A 417 25.89 51.27 -7.65
C SER A 417 25.36 52.23 -6.59
N PHE A 418 25.03 51.70 -5.41
CA PHE A 418 24.56 52.51 -4.30
C PHE A 418 25.21 52.09 -2.97
N THR A 419 25.16 53.01 -2.01
CA THR A 419 25.35 52.69 -0.60
C THR A 419 24.22 53.33 0.18
N VAL A 420 23.43 52.52 0.87
CA VAL A 420 22.50 52.99 1.89
C VAL A 420 23.17 52.75 3.24
N SER A 421 23.36 53.81 4.01
CA SER A 421 23.94 53.72 5.36
C SER A 421 22.84 53.89 6.39
N GLU A 422 22.69 52.90 7.24
CA GLU A 422 21.88 52.96 8.45
C GLU A 422 22.82 53.17 9.63
N TYR A 423 22.60 54.21 10.41
CA TYR A 423 23.34 54.49 11.62
C TYR A 423 22.42 54.37 12.82
N VAL A 424 22.67 53.34 13.63
CA VAL A 424 22.06 53.13 14.95
C VAL A 424 23.12 53.47 15.99
N PRO A 425 22.90 54.45 16.88
CA PRO A 425 23.85 54.79 17.94
C PRO A 425 24.23 53.54 18.74
N PRO A 426 25.51 53.15 18.75
CA PRO A 426 25.87 51.88 19.33
C PRO A 426 25.83 52.00 20.86
N THR A 427 25.04 51.13 21.48
CA THR A 427 24.83 51.10 22.93
C THR A 427 25.73 50.06 23.60
N LEU A 428 25.99 50.21 24.90
CA LEU A 428 26.73 49.22 25.68
C LEU A 428 26.10 47.82 25.55
N ASP A 429 24.77 47.73 25.61
CA ASP A 429 24.06 46.45 25.56
C ASP A 429 24.10 45.83 24.17
N THR A 430 23.92 46.61 23.11
CA THR A 430 24.03 46.13 21.72
C THR A 430 25.45 45.64 21.42
N MET A 431 26.47 46.39 21.85
CA MET A 431 27.88 45.99 21.70
C MET A 431 28.18 44.67 22.45
N LYS A 432 27.65 44.50 23.67
CA LYS A 432 27.80 43.26 24.44
C LYS A 432 27.14 42.08 23.76
N GLN A 433 25.88 42.24 23.34
CA GLN A 433 25.14 41.17 22.70
C GLN A 433 25.83 40.69 21.43
N VAL A 434 26.22 41.61 20.54
CA VAL A 434 26.91 41.23 19.30
C VAL A 434 28.26 40.57 19.59
N GLY A 435 29.06 41.13 20.50
CA GLY A 435 30.35 40.54 20.88
C GLY A 435 30.21 39.11 21.43
N LEU A 436 29.21 38.86 22.28
CA LEU A 436 28.94 37.53 22.82
C LEU A 436 28.36 36.57 21.78
N ASN A 437 27.50 37.05 20.88
CA ASN A 437 26.96 36.25 19.78
C ASN A 437 28.07 35.79 18.82
N VAL A 438 29.01 36.68 18.49
CA VAL A 438 30.18 36.34 17.68
C VAL A 438 31.04 35.28 18.37
N ILE A 439 31.31 35.44 19.67
CA ILE A 439 32.07 34.44 20.45
C ILE A 439 31.35 33.10 20.48
N ASN A 440 30.04 33.10 20.72
CA ASN A 440 29.24 31.87 20.71
C ASN A 440 29.26 31.19 19.34
N SER A 441 29.11 31.97 18.27
CA SER A 441 29.21 31.49 16.89
C SER A 441 30.55 30.82 16.61
N LEU A 442 31.65 31.40 17.09
CA LEU A 442 32.97 30.78 16.98
C LEU A 442 33.03 29.45 17.75
N TYR A 443 32.47 29.37 18.96
CA TYR A 443 32.47 28.10 19.69
C TYR A 443 31.61 27.01 19.05
N THR A 444 30.50 27.36 18.39
CA THR A 444 29.55 26.39 17.85
C THR A 444 29.87 25.99 16.41
N SER A 445 30.37 26.93 15.61
CA SER A 445 30.38 26.79 14.15
C SER A 445 31.79 26.69 13.56
N VAL A 446 32.85 26.86 14.37
CA VAL A 446 34.22 26.86 13.83
C VAL A 446 34.61 25.52 13.18
N TYR A 447 34.10 24.41 13.72
CA TYR A 447 34.42 23.05 13.27
C TYR A 447 33.92 22.75 11.85
N SER A 448 32.86 23.42 11.41
CA SER A 448 32.31 23.26 10.07
C SER A 448 32.90 24.25 9.06
N VAL A 449 33.71 25.22 9.49
CA VAL A 449 34.30 26.25 8.62
C VAL A 449 35.82 26.15 8.49
N TRP A 450 36.50 25.49 9.43
CA TRP A 450 37.93 25.21 9.37
C TRP A 450 38.25 24.02 8.48
N ASN A 451 39.46 24.03 7.92
CA ASN A 451 39.91 22.99 7.01
C ASN A 451 40.39 21.74 7.78
N PRO A 452 39.64 20.63 7.82
CA PRO A 452 40.03 19.43 8.55
C PRO A 452 41.31 18.79 8.00
N SER A 453 41.67 19.09 6.75
CA SER A 453 42.86 18.57 6.10
C SER A 453 44.17 19.22 6.54
N LEU A 454 44.16 20.24 7.41
CA LEU A 454 45.41 20.83 7.88
C LEU A 454 46.19 19.85 8.78
N PRO A 455 47.54 19.77 8.64
CA PRO A 455 48.37 18.87 9.46
C PRO A 455 48.18 19.05 10.97
N GLU A 456 47.88 20.29 11.41
CA GLU A 456 47.62 20.61 12.81
C GLU A 456 46.31 20.02 13.37
N PHE A 457 45.40 19.54 12.52
CA PHE A 457 44.15 18.91 12.94
C PHE A 457 44.09 17.42 12.69
N ARG A 458 44.73 16.94 11.60
CA ARG A 458 44.71 15.53 11.19
C ARG A 458 45.18 14.56 12.26
N GLY A 459 46.07 15.01 13.15
CA GLY A 459 46.59 14.19 14.24
C GLY A 459 47.25 12.91 13.71
N THR A 460 48.17 13.05 12.74
CA THR A 460 48.81 11.91 12.05
C THR A 460 49.52 10.94 12.98
N ASP A 461 49.89 11.39 14.18
CA ASP A 461 50.55 10.58 15.21
C ASP A 461 49.55 9.91 16.17
N SER A 462 48.23 10.09 15.97
CA SER A 462 47.20 9.53 16.84
C SER A 462 46.90 8.05 16.51
N PRO A 463 46.58 7.22 17.53
CA PRO A 463 46.07 5.86 17.31
C PRO A 463 44.82 5.82 16.42
N GLU A 464 43.95 6.82 16.53
CA GLU A 464 42.71 6.94 15.77
C GLU A 464 42.98 7.17 14.28
N TYR A 465 43.97 8.00 13.93
CA TYR A 465 44.40 8.19 12.54
C TYR A 465 44.91 6.88 11.94
N THR A 466 45.76 6.16 12.68
CA THR A 466 46.31 4.87 12.22
C THR A 466 45.20 3.82 12.06
N ALA A 467 44.26 3.75 13.01
CA ALA A 467 43.13 2.84 12.94
C ALA A 467 42.22 3.13 11.74
N TYR A 468 41.96 4.41 11.45
CA TYR A 468 41.22 4.83 10.26
C TYR A 468 41.94 4.45 8.97
N GLU A 469 43.24 4.75 8.86
CA GLU A 469 44.04 4.40 7.68
C GLU A 469 44.05 2.88 7.42
N GLU A 470 44.20 2.07 8.48
CA GLU A 470 44.15 0.61 8.37
C GLU A 470 42.76 0.07 7.99
N ALA A 471 41.69 0.65 8.55
CA ALA A 471 40.31 0.26 8.22
C ALA A 471 39.95 0.64 6.78
N ALA A 472 40.34 1.84 6.33
CA ALA A 472 40.16 2.31 4.97
C ALA A 472 40.90 1.41 3.97
N LYS A 473 42.16 1.05 4.23
CA LYS A 473 42.89 0.07 3.39
C LYS A 473 42.21 -1.29 3.32
N LYS A 474 41.61 -1.77 4.41
CA LYS A 474 40.87 -3.05 4.39
C LYS A 474 39.62 -2.94 3.52
N LEU A 475 38.86 -1.85 3.65
CA LEU A 475 37.67 -1.61 2.84
C LEU A 475 38.02 -1.41 1.35
N GLU A 476 39.10 -0.68 1.06
CA GLU A 476 39.63 -0.51 -0.30
C GLU A 476 40.00 -1.86 -0.92
N MET A 477 40.69 -2.74 -0.18
CA MET A 477 41.02 -4.08 -0.66
C MET A 477 39.77 -4.91 -0.99
N VAL A 478 38.70 -4.80 -0.20
CA VAL A 478 37.44 -5.51 -0.45
C VAL A 478 36.72 -4.96 -1.68
N LEU A 479 36.74 -3.65 -1.88
CA LEU A 479 36.03 -2.97 -2.97
C LEU A 479 36.78 -3.02 -4.31
N PHE A 480 38.08 -2.70 -4.29
CA PHE A 480 38.91 -2.51 -5.48
C PHE A 480 39.91 -3.64 -5.72
N GLY A 481 40.13 -4.53 -4.74
CA GLY A 481 41.19 -5.54 -4.81
C GLY A 481 42.61 -4.94 -4.77
N SER A 482 42.76 -3.68 -4.35
CA SER A 482 44.03 -2.95 -4.29
C SER A 482 44.06 -2.00 -3.10
N ASN A 483 45.27 -1.56 -2.71
CA ASN A 483 45.51 -0.56 -1.66
C ASN A 483 46.36 0.60 -2.21
N THR A 484 45.88 1.25 -3.26
CA THR A 484 46.63 2.27 -4.01
C THR A 484 46.00 3.66 -3.97
N LEU A 485 44.79 3.80 -3.44
CA LEU A 485 44.15 5.10 -3.28
C LEU A 485 44.97 6.00 -2.34
N PRO A 486 45.08 7.31 -2.66
CA PRO A 486 45.68 8.26 -1.75
C PRO A 486 44.79 8.44 -0.51
N PHE A 487 45.41 8.77 0.62
CA PHE A 487 44.70 8.96 1.90
C PHE A 487 43.52 9.93 1.80
N GLU A 488 43.62 10.96 0.96
CA GLU A 488 42.57 11.96 0.72
C GLU A 488 41.26 11.34 0.19
N ASP A 489 41.37 10.25 -0.58
CA ASP A 489 40.22 9.60 -1.20
C ASP A 489 39.55 8.59 -0.26
N TYR A 490 40.17 8.26 0.87
CA TYR A 490 39.59 7.31 1.83
C TYR A 490 38.26 7.76 2.39
N ALA A 491 38.04 9.07 2.54
CA ALA A 491 36.77 9.62 3.01
C ALA A 491 35.58 9.26 2.08
N ASN A 492 35.87 8.94 0.81
CA ASN A 492 34.86 8.61 -0.18
C ASN A 492 34.48 7.12 -0.19
N LEU A 493 35.21 6.25 0.53
CA LEU A 493 34.96 4.80 0.51
C LEU A 493 33.59 4.39 1.08
N GLY A 494 32.97 5.25 1.88
CA GLY A 494 31.59 5.07 2.36
C GLY A 494 30.52 5.69 1.47
N ASN A 495 30.88 6.39 0.39
CA ASN A 495 29.94 7.09 -0.47
C ASN A 495 29.56 6.21 -1.69
N PHE A 496 28.31 5.74 -1.72
CA PHE A 496 27.82 4.86 -2.78
C PHE A 496 27.94 5.47 -4.18
N GLU A 497 27.58 6.73 -4.38
CA GLU A 497 27.67 7.40 -5.68
C GLU A 497 29.13 7.47 -6.16
N TRP A 498 30.05 7.81 -5.24
CA TRP A 498 31.47 7.85 -5.56
C TRP A 498 32.01 6.45 -5.91
N LEU A 499 31.59 5.41 -5.17
CA LEU A 499 31.96 4.03 -5.48
C LEU A 499 31.50 3.62 -6.88
N MET A 500 30.24 3.89 -7.22
CA MET A 500 29.67 3.56 -8.53
C MET A 500 30.35 4.32 -9.67
N ALA A 501 30.87 5.53 -9.41
CA ALA A 501 31.61 6.32 -10.39
C ALA A 501 33.08 5.87 -10.58
N ASN A 502 33.69 5.24 -9.57
CA ASN A 502 35.13 4.91 -9.57
C ASN A 502 35.44 3.42 -9.73
N LEU A 503 34.49 2.53 -9.43
CA LEU A 503 34.64 1.10 -9.67
C LEU A 503 34.55 0.79 -11.18
N THR A 504 35.52 0.03 -11.69
CA THR A 504 35.57 -0.36 -13.11
C THR A 504 36.02 -1.81 -13.29
N GLY A 505 35.69 -2.40 -14.43
CA GLY A 505 36.12 -3.76 -14.78
C GLY A 505 35.64 -4.81 -13.78
N GLN A 506 36.52 -5.73 -13.39
CA GLN A 506 36.17 -6.87 -12.53
C GLN A 506 35.70 -6.44 -11.13
N ALA A 507 36.25 -5.35 -10.58
CA ALA A 507 35.84 -4.83 -9.28
C ALA A 507 34.37 -4.36 -9.28
N LEU A 508 33.92 -3.74 -10.38
CA LEU A 508 32.52 -3.35 -10.56
C LEU A 508 31.60 -4.57 -10.67
N GLU A 509 32.01 -5.58 -11.45
CA GLU A 509 31.26 -6.84 -11.58
C GLU A 509 31.11 -7.56 -10.24
N ASP A 510 32.18 -7.62 -9.45
CA ASP A 510 32.19 -8.25 -8.13
C ASP A 510 31.38 -7.46 -7.08
N PHE A 511 31.30 -6.13 -7.21
CA PHE A 511 30.53 -5.26 -6.32
C PHE A 511 29.06 -5.14 -6.71
N ARG A 512 28.68 -5.42 -7.97
CA ARG A 512 27.31 -5.23 -8.47
C ARG A 512 26.22 -5.92 -7.62
N PRO A 513 26.37 -7.19 -7.18
CA PRO A 513 25.37 -7.81 -6.30
C PRO A 513 25.20 -7.06 -4.98
N ILE A 514 26.31 -6.57 -4.41
CA ILE A 514 26.29 -5.78 -3.17
C ILE A 514 25.64 -4.41 -3.42
N ALA A 515 25.93 -3.77 -4.56
CA ALA A 515 25.29 -2.52 -4.96
C ALA A 515 23.77 -2.67 -5.10
N ASN A 516 23.32 -3.77 -5.71
CA ASN A 516 21.90 -4.10 -5.82
C ASN A 516 21.24 -4.25 -4.44
N VAL A 517 21.90 -4.92 -3.49
CA VAL A 517 21.42 -5.03 -2.10
C VAL A 517 21.28 -3.65 -1.46
N ILE A 518 22.27 -2.77 -1.59
CA ILE A 518 22.22 -1.41 -1.03
C ILE A 518 21.05 -0.61 -1.61
N ILE A 519 20.85 -0.68 -2.93
CA ILE A 519 19.73 -0.01 -3.60
C ILE A 519 18.39 -0.59 -3.11
N LEU A 520 18.27 -1.92 -3.03
CA LEU A 520 17.07 -2.59 -2.54
C LEU A 520 16.77 -2.24 -1.09
N ASP A 521 17.76 -2.20 -0.21
CA ASP A 521 17.60 -1.79 1.20
C ASP A 521 17.00 -0.38 1.28
N ASN A 522 17.54 0.58 0.53
CA ASN A 522 17.01 1.94 0.50
C ASN A 522 15.57 2.03 -0.07
N ILE A 523 15.26 1.22 -1.09
CA ILE A 523 13.92 1.11 -1.66
C ILE A 523 12.94 0.52 -0.64
N MET A 524 13.34 -0.54 0.07
CA MET A 524 12.53 -1.18 1.09
C MET A 524 12.33 -0.29 2.32
N ASP A 525 13.33 0.49 2.72
CA ASP A 525 13.20 1.49 3.78
C ASP A 525 12.22 2.62 3.39
N THR A 526 12.15 2.96 2.09
CA THR A 526 11.27 4.01 1.58
C THR A 526 9.82 3.54 1.40
N TYR A 527 9.63 2.36 0.81
CA TYR A 527 8.31 1.87 0.36
C TYR A 527 7.78 0.65 1.12
N GLY A 528 8.57 0.11 2.05
CA GLY A 528 8.28 -1.11 2.79
C GLY A 528 8.90 -2.36 2.14
N GLU A 529 8.85 -3.47 2.85
CA GLU A 529 9.40 -4.75 2.38
C GLU A 529 8.42 -5.49 1.43
N PRO A 530 8.94 -6.23 0.43
CA PRO A 530 8.12 -7.11 -0.40
C PRO A 530 7.40 -8.15 0.44
N LYS A 531 6.06 -8.20 0.32
CA LYS A 531 5.23 -9.23 0.94
C LYS A 531 4.81 -10.23 -0.11
N PHE A 532 5.21 -11.48 0.10
CA PHE A 532 4.79 -12.59 -0.74
C PHE A 532 3.54 -13.25 -0.16
N ALA A 533 2.56 -13.47 -1.01
CA ALA A 533 1.32 -14.15 -0.68
C ALA A 533 0.91 -15.04 -1.84
N TRP A 534 0.03 -16.01 -1.57
CA TRP A 534 -0.57 -16.76 -2.67
C TRP A 534 -1.57 -15.89 -3.41
N ILE A 535 -1.46 -15.87 -4.73
CA ILE A 535 -2.36 -15.15 -5.63
C ILE A 535 -3.14 -16.18 -6.45
N ASP A 536 -4.47 -16.06 -6.45
CA ASP A 536 -5.35 -16.90 -7.28
C ASP A 536 -5.57 -16.26 -8.65
N SER A 537 -4.80 -16.70 -9.65
CA SER A 537 -4.89 -16.25 -11.04
C SER A 537 -6.28 -16.49 -11.68
N THR A 538 -7.11 -17.35 -11.09
CA THR A 538 -8.49 -17.57 -11.57
C THR A 538 -9.46 -16.44 -11.19
N LYS A 539 -9.05 -15.53 -10.29
CA LYS A 539 -9.84 -14.37 -9.83
C LYS A 539 -8.99 -13.09 -9.78
N PRO A 540 -8.65 -12.50 -10.93
CA PRO A 540 -7.68 -11.41 -11.02
C PRO A 540 -8.18 -10.03 -10.53
N THR A 541 -9.46 -9.87 -10.15
CA THR A 541 -10.07 -8.56 -9.85
C THR A 541 -10.08 -8.18 -8.38
N ASP A 542 -9.78 -9.09 -7.47
CA ASP A 542 -9.86 -8.83 -6.03
C ASP A 542 -8.52 -8.25 -5.58
N SER A 543 -8.50 -6.91 -5.50
CA SER A 543 -7.34 -6.11 -5.09
C SER A 543 -7.03 -6.40 -3.62
N TYR A 544 -5.76 -6.73 -3.34
CA TYR A 544 -5.19 -7.18 -2.05
C TYR A 544 -5.42 -8.67 -1.76
N ASN A 545 -4.33 -9.31 -1.30
CA ASN A 545 -4.04 -10.64 -0.73
C ASN A 545 -5.15 -11.61 -0.23
N GLU A 546 -6.43 -11.36 -0.46
CA GLU A 546 -7.55 -12.10 0.12
C GLU A 546 -7.86 -13.42 -0.63
N ASN A 547 -7.34 -13.61 -1.85
CA ASN A 547 -7.89 -14.66 -2.72
C ASN A 547 -7.08 -15.96 -2.83
N GLY A 548 -5.78 -15.96 -2.50
CA GLY A 548 -4.96 -17.16 -2.67
C GLY A 548 -4.64 -17.90 -1.38
N ASP A 549 -4.39 -17.23 -0.25
CA ASP A 549 -3.86 -17.88 0.95
C ASP A 549 -4.79 -18.94 1.54
N ALA A 550 -6.10 -18.63 1.67
CA ALA A 550 -7.08 -19.60 2.15
C ALA A 550 -7.22 -20.81 1.19
N LYS A 551 -7.16 -20.55 -0.12
CA LYS A 551 -7.20 -21.58 -1.17
C LYS A 551 -5.93 -22.44 -1.18
N ALA A 552 -4.77 -21.82 -1.02
CA ALA A 552 -3.49 -22.49 -0.90
C ALA A 552 -3.44 -23.37 0.34
N GLN A 553 -3.94 -22.88 1.48
CA GLN A 553 -4.04 -23.69 2.69
C GLN A 553 -4.98 -24.88 2.50
N TRP A 554 -6.16 -24.68 1.89
CA TRP A 554 -7.10 -25.76 1.58
C TRP A 554 -6.45 -26.87 0.75
N TYR A 555 -5.77 -26.51 -0.35
CA TYR A 555 -5.10 -27.48 -1.22
C TYR A 555 -3.83 -28.07 -0.59
N THR A 556 -3.14 -27.33 0.28
CA THR A 556 -2.03 -27.87 1.08
C THR A 556 -2.51 -28.95 2.04
N ASN A 557 -3.64 -28.75 2.71
CA ASN A 557 -4.24 -29.76 3.59
C ASN A 557 -4.63 -31.02 2.81
N LEU A 558 -5.18 -30.85 1.60
CA LEU A 558 -5.52 -31.94 0.69
C LEU A 558 -4.27 -32.70 0.24
N PHE A 559 -3.24 -31.99 -0.24
CA PHE A 559 -1.98 -32.57 -0.68
C PHE A 559 -1.30 -33.38 0.43
N ASN A 560 -1.22 -32.83 1.64
CA ASN A 560 -0.63 -33.49 2.79
C ASN A 560 -1.42 -34.75 3.18
N ARG A 561 -2.75 -34.72 3.10
CA ARG A 561 -3.61 -35.89 3.41
C ARG A 561 -3.51 -36.98 2.35
N MET A 562 -3.43 -36.62 1.07
CA MET A 562 -3.19 -37.56 -0.03
C MET A 562 -1.81 -38.20 0.07
N THR A 563 -0.80 -37.44 0.46
CA THR A 563 0.58 -37.92 0.63
C THR A 563 0.71 -38.88 1.82
N SER A 564 0.11 -38.54 2.97
CA SER A 564 0.27 -39.30 4.21
C SER A 564 -0.60 -40.55 4.31
N GLY A 565 -1.86 -40.49 3.84
CA GLY A 565 -2.82 -41.59 3.98
C GLY A 565 -3.29 -42.22 2.67
N GLY A 566 -2.74 -41.78 1.53
CA GLY A 566 -3.13 -42.25 0.20
C GLY A 566 -4.50 -41.74 -0.25
N TYR A 567 -4.81 -41.95 -1.53
CA TYR A 567 -6.06 -41.53 -2.13
C TYR A 567 -6.66 -42.59 -3.05
N LYS A 568 -7.93 -42.38 -3.43
CA LYS A 568 -8.62 -43.12 -4.48
C LYS A 568 -9.53 -42.18 -5.25
N ALA A 569 -9.38 -42.14 -6.57
CA ALA A 569 -10.26 -41.35 -7.42
C ALA A 569 -11.69 -41.91 -7.41
N LEU A 570 -12.66 -41.04 -7.20
CA LEU A 570 -14.08 -41.31 -7.33
C LEU A 570 -14.54 -40.91 -8.73
N GLN A 571 -15.29 -41.78 -9.41
CA GLN A 571 -15.82 -41.48 -10.75
C GLN A 571 -16.80 -40.31 -10.69
N ASP A 572 -16.73 -39.41 -11.67
CA ASP A 572 -17.51 -38.15 -11.71
C ASP A 572 -19.03 -38.34 -11.55
N GLY A 573 -19.56 -39.44 -12.13
CA GLY A 573 -20.98 -39.79 -12.01
C GLY A 573 -21.41 -40.11 -10.57
N LEU A 574 -20.53 -40.72 -9.77
CA LEU A 574 -20.78 -40.96 -8.34
C LEU A 574 -20.53 -39.69 -7.53
N ALA A 575 -19.52 -38.89 -7.92
CA ALA A 575 -19.18 -37.66 -7.22
C ALA A 575 -20.32 -36.61 -7.24
N SER A 576 -21.17 -36.68 -8.26
CA SER A 576 -22.33 -35.80 -8.42
C SER A 576 -23.67 -36.40 -7.96
N SER A 577 -23.70 -37.67 -7.51
CA SER A 577 -24.93 -38.33 -7.08
C SER A 577 -25.18 -38.14 -5.58
N SER A 578 -26.31 -37.51 -5.26
CA SER A 578 -26.76 -37.34 -3.89
C SER A 578 -27.27 -38.65 -3.28
N GLU A 579 -27.87 -39.52 -4.10
CA GLU A 579 -28.31 -40.85 -3.67
C GLU A 579 -27.13 -41.73 -3.29
N TRP A 580 -26.03 -41.68 -4.07
CA TRP A 580 -24.82 -42.41 -3.73
C TRP A 580 -24.20 -41.90 -2.44
N MET A 581 -24.14 -40.59 -2.24
CA MET A 581 -23.62 -40.00 -1.01
C MET A 581 -24.40 -40.42 0.22
N GLN A 582 -25.73 -40.32 0.15
CA GLN A 582 -26.61 -40.74 1.25
C GLN A 582 -26.43 -42.24 1.54
N PHE A 583 -26.46 -43.08 0.51
CA PHE A 583 -26.23 -44.51 0.67
C PHE A 583 -24.85 -44.81 1.27
N ALA A 584 -23.79 -44.12 0.82
CA ALA A 584 -22.43 -44.35 1.29
C ALA A 584 -22.26 -44.04 2.79
N PHE A 585 -22.90 -42.97 3.28
CA PHE A 585 -22.91 -42.63 4.70
C PHE A 585 -23.79 -43.57 5.53
N GLU A 586 -25.02 -43.84 5.11
CA GLU A 586 -25.96 -44.69 5.85
C GLU A 586 -25.50 -46.16 5.94
N SER A 587 -24.81 -46.65 4.91
CA SER A 587 -24.25 -48.01 4.88
C SER A 587 -22.87 -48.12 5.55
N GLY A 588 -22.27 -47.00 5.98
CA GLY A 588 -20.92 -46.97 6.57
C GLY A 588 -19.82 -47.34 5.57
N LEU A 589 -20.06 -47.21 4.26
CA LEU A 589 -19.05 -47.46 3.23
C LEU A 589 -17.90 -46.46 3.29
N VAL A 590 -18.19 -45.25 3.78
CA VAL A 590 -17.26 -44.15 3.90
C VAL A 590 -17.38 -43.45 5.25
N THR A 591 -16.30 -42.80 5.66
CA THR A 591 -16.24 -41.95 6.85
C THR A 591 -15.98 -40.51 6.45
N MET A 592 -16.63 -39.56 7.11
CA MET A 592 -16.38 -38.15 6.88
C MET A 592 -15.21 -37.67 7.75
N GLU A 593 -14.38 -36.81 7.19
CA GLU A 593 -13.27 -36.14 7.87
C GLU A 593 -13.45 -34.62 7.73
N GLN A 594 -13.05 -33.87 8.74
CA GLN A 594 -13.06 -32.40 8.75
C GLN A 594 -11.68 -31.89 9.19
N VAL A 595 -11.22 -30.81 8.56
CA VAL A 595 -10.01 -30.11 8.97
C VAL A 595 -10.32 -29.17 10.14
N ASP A 596 -9.51 -29.23 11.20
CA ASP A 596 -9.61 -28.33 12.35
C ASP A 596 -8.78 -27.04 12.18
N SER A 597 -8.81 -26.16 13.19
CA SER A 597 -8.04 -24.90 13.20
C SER A 597 -6.51 -25.10 13.24
N THR A 598 -6.04 -26.32 13.45
CA THR A 598 -4.61 -26.69 13.42
C THR A 598 -4.23 -27.38 12.11
N TYR A 599 -5.12 -27.37 11.11
CA TYR A 599 -4.95 -28.01 9.81
C TYR A 599 -4.84 -29.53 9.86
N THR A 600 -5.39 -30.15 10.91
CA THR A 600 -5.40 -31.61 11.09
C THR A 600 -6.76 -32.19 10.69
N TRP A 601 -6.73 -33.32 9.97
CA TRP A 601 -7.93 -34.07 9.57
C TRP A 601 -8.45 -34.93 10.71
N ASN A 602 -9.69 -34.70 11.13
CA ASN A 602 -10.37 -35.42 12.20
C ASN A 602 -11.62 -36.12 11.68
N THR A 603 -11.84 -37.38 12.07
CA THR A 603 -13.06 -38.10 11.72
C THR A 603 -14.27 -37.50 12.43
N VAL A 604 -15.33 -37.24 11.65
CA VAL A 604 -16.59 -36.68 12.14
C VAL A 604 -17.77 -37.52 11.63
N MET A 605 -18.83 -37.60 12.44
CA MET A 605 -20.06 -38.28 12.02
C MET A 605 -20.91 -37.31 11.18
N TYR A 606 -21.39 -37.76 10.01
CA TYR A 606 -22.24 -36.94 9.15
C TYR A 606 -23.52 -36.47 9.85
N SER A 607 -24.08 -37.29 10.75
CA SER A 607 -25.30 -36.99 11.51
C SER A 607 -25.14 -35.89 12.56
N ASN A 608 -23.91 -35.57 12.95
CA ASN A 608 -23.59 -34.50 13.91
C ASN A 608 -23.01 -33.25 13.23
N CYS A 609 -22.93 -33.24 11.89
CA CYS A 609 -22.40 -32.12 11.14
C CYS A 609 -23.42 -31.00 11.06
N SER A 610 -23.06 -29.81 11.54
CA SER A 610 -23.94 -28.63 11.50
C SER A 610 -24.25 -28.16 10.07
N ASP A 611 -23.37 -28.47 9.12
CA ASP A 611 -23.49 -28.03 7.73
C ASP A 611 -24.33 -29.00 6.88
N ILE A 612 -24.69 -30.17 7.43
CA ILE A 612 -25.56 -31.16 6.78
C ILE A 612 -26.93 -31.11 7.45
N THR A 613 -27.98 -30.93 6.65
CA THR A 613 -29.36 -30.91 7.14
C THR A 613 -30.22 -31.89 6.36
N GLU A 614 -31.21 -32.48 7.03
CA GLU A 614 -32.24 -33.27 6.36
C GLU A 614 -33.43 -32.37 6.03
N GLN A 615 -33.84 -32.36 4.77
CA GLN A 615 -35.01 -31.62 4.31
C GLN A 615 -35.96 -32.53 3.55
N THR A 616 -37.26 -32.26 3.68
CA THR A 616 -38.28 -32.98 2.94
C THR A 616 -38.18 -32.69 1.45
N ASN A 617 -38.28 -33.71 0.60
CA ASN A 617 -38.22 -33.53 -0.85
C ASN A 617 -39.55 -33.01 -1.42
N THR A 618 -39.78 -31.69 -1.35
CA THR A 618 -41.02 -31.03 -1.79
C THR A 618 -41.37 -31.35 -3.25
N ALA A 619 -40.37 -31.50 -4.13
CA ALA A 619 -40.60 -31.85 -5.54
C ALA A 619 -41.09 -33.30 -5.70
N ALA A 620 -40.47 -34.25 -4.97
CA ALA A 620 -40.93 -35.64 -4.95
C ALA A 620 -42.33 -35.76 -4.34
N ILE A 621 -42.63 -35.04 -3.26
CA ILE A 621 -43.97 -34.97 -2.66
C ILE A 621 -44.98 -34.45 -3.67
N THR A 622 -44.68 -33.34 -4.36
CA THR A 622 -45.62 -32.74 -5.33
C THR A 622 -45.91 -33.70 -6.49
N LYS A 623 -44.89 -34.39 -7.00
CA LYS A 623 -45.05 -35.41 -8.04
C LYS A 623 -45.86 -36.60 -7.54
N ALA A 624 -45.54 -37.11 -6.35
CA ALA A 624 -46.27 -38.21 -5.73
C ALA A 624 -47.73 -37.85 -5.42
N GLU A 625 -48.02 -36.62 -5.01
CA GLU A 625 -49.37 -36.11 -4.79
C GLU A 625 -50.18 -36.06 -6.10
N ALA A 626 -49.56 -35.60 -7.18
CA ALA A 626 -50.18 -35.57 -8.50
C ALA A 626 -50.48 -36.98 -9.03
N GLU A 627 -49.52 -37.91 -8.90
CA GLU A 627 -49.68 -39.31 -9.28
C GLU A 627 -50.75 -40.01 -8.43
N TYR A 628 -50.75 -39.78 -7.11
CA TYR A 628 -51.77 -40.26 -6.18
C TYR A 628 -53.16 -39.78 -6.57
N LYS A 629 -53.36 -38.47 -6.77
CA LYS A 629 -54.65 -37.89 -7.20
C LYS A 629 -55.13 -38.48 -8.54
N ALA A 630 -54.23 -38.61 -9.51
CA ALA A 630 -54.57 -39.16 -10.83
C ALA A 630 -54.95 -40.65 -10.75
N ALA A 631 -54.21 -41.44 -9.98
CA ALA A 631 -54.48 -42.86 -9.79
C ALA A 631 -55.76 -43.09 -8.98
N MET A 632 -55.99 -42.32 -7.92
CA MET A 632 -57.18 -42.42 -7.08
C MET A 632 -58.46 -42.04 -7.84
N ASN A 633 -58.42 -40.99 -8.66
CA ASN A 633 -59.54 -40.63 -9.55
C ASN A 633 -59.88 -41.75 -10.55
N LYS A 634 -58.86 -42.42 -11.11
CA LYS A 634 -59.08 -43.57 -12.01
C LYS A 634 -59.68 -44.76 -11.28
N ILE A 635 -59.27 -44.99 -10.03
CA ILE A 635 -59.82 -46.03 -9.15
C ILE A 635 -61.27 -45.73 -8.83
N GLU A 636 -61.59 -44.53 -8.33
CA GLU A 636 -62.95 -44.13 -7.96
C GLU A 636 -63.92 -44.22 -9.15
N ASN A 637 -63.51 -43.79 -10.34
CA ASN A 637 -64.33 -43.90 -11.55
C ASN A 637 -64.62 -45.36 -11.95
N LYS A 638 -63.63 -46.25 -11.78
CA LYS A 638 -63.83 -47.69 -12.04
C LYS A 638 -64.74 -48.31 -10.99
N ASP A 639 -64.59 -47.95 -9.72
CA ASP A 639 -65.44 -48.45 -8.64
C ASP A 639 -66.90 -48.06 -8.85
N LYS A 640 -67.18 -46.78 -9.16
CA LYS A 640 -68.51 -46.29 -9.52
C LYS A 640 -69.10 -47.03 -10.72
N ARG A 641 -68.29 -47.35 -11.73
CA ARG A 641 -68.74 -48.12 -12.89
C ARG A 641 -69.10 -49.55 -12.51
N TYR A 642 -68.26 -50.20 -11.72
CA TYR A 642 -68.53 -51.54 -11.20
C TYR A 642 -69.79 -51.57 -10.31
N ASP A 643 -70.05 -50.54 -9.50
CA ASP A 643 -71.30 -50.42 -8.73
C ASP A 643 -72.54 -50.30 -9.64
N MET A 644 -72.46 -49.49 -10.70
CA MET A 644 -73.54 -49.39 -11.68
C MET A 644 -73.76 -50.71 -12.42
N GLU A 645 -72.69 -51.40 -12.81
CA GLU A 645 -72.76 -52.71 -13.47
C GLU A 645 -73.38 -53.76 -12.55
N LEU A 646 -72.97 -53.84 -11.28
CA LEU A 646 -73.58 -54.73 -10.29
C LEU A 646 -75.07 -54.44 -10.10
N LYS A 647 -75.45 -53.17 -9.96
CA LYS A 647 -76.87 -52.77 -9.83
C LYS A 647 -77.71 -53.14 -11.07
N ASN A 648 -77.13 -53.01 -12.26
CA ASN A 648 -77.80 -53.42 -13.50
C ASN A 648 -77.94 -54.94 -13.55
N ILE A 649 -76.90 -55.68 -13.19
CA ILE A 649 -76.92 -57.15 -13.10
C ILE A 649 -77.97 -57.61 -12.08
N ASP A 650 -78.08 -56.98 -10.92
CA ASP A 650 -79.11 -57.27 -9.92
C ASP A 650 -80.52 -57.00 -10.46
N THR A 651 -80.70 -55.90 -11.19
CA THR A 651 -81.99 -55.56 -11.83
C THR A 651 -82.36 -56.59 -12.89
N GLU A 652 -81.42 -56.98 -13.74
CA GLU A 652 -81.60 -58.03 -14.75
C GLU A 652 -81.88 -59.38 -14.10
N HIS A 653 -81.13 -59.74 -13.05
CA HIS A 653 -81.31 -60.99 -12.31
C HIS A 653 -82.71 -61.05 -11.68
N ASN A 654 -83.17 -59.98 -11.03
CA ASN A 654 -84.53 -59.89 -10.48
C ASN A 654 -85.62 -59.98 -11.57
N SER A 655 -85.40 -59.35 -12.73
CA SER A 655 -86.32 -59.43 -13.87
C SER A 655 -86.39 -60.87 -14.43
N LEU A 656 -85.24 -61.51 -14.60
CA LEU A 656 -85.13 -62.90 -15.06
C LEU A 656 -85.72 -63.89 -14.06
N GLN A 657 -85.54 -63.67 -12.76
CA GLN A 657 -86.16 -64.46 -11.70
C GLN A 657 -87.68 -64.36 -11.77
N THR A 658 -88.22 -63.15 -11.94
CA THR A 658 -89.67 -62.94 -12.10
C THR A 658 -90.20 -63.63 -13.36
N GLU A 659 -89.46 -63.58 -14.47
CA GLU A 659 -89.81 -64.29 -15.72
C GLU A 659 -89.77 -65.80 -15.53
N TYR A 660 -88.73 -66.31 -14.87
CA TYR A 660 -88.54 -67.72 -14.52
C TYR A 660 -89.73 -68.24 -13.71
N ASP A 661 -90.09 -67.55 -12.62
CA ASP A 661 -91.20 -67.93 -11.74
C ASP A 661 -92.55 -67.90 -12.45
N SER A 662 -92.75 -66.92 -13.35
CA SER A 662 -93.96 -66.82 -14.17
C SER A 662 -94.09 -67.99 -15.16
N ILE A 663 -93.00 -68.36 -15.83
CA ILE A 663 -92.98 -69.49 -16.79
C ILE A 663 -93.12 -70.82 -16.07
N LYS A 664 -92.43 -70.99 -14.92
CA LYS A 664 -92.56 -72.17 -14.06
C LYS A 664 -94.00 -72.36 -13.60
N SER A 665 -94.65 -71.30 -13.11
CA SER A 665 -96.07 -71.34 -12.73
C SER A 665 -96.99 -71.71 -13.91
N ALA A 666 -96.72 -71.21 -15.11
CA ALA A 666 -97.49 -71.57 -16.31
C ALA A 666 -97.29 -73.03 -16.74
N ILE A 667 -96.07 -73.57 -16.61
CA ILE A 667 -95.79 -75.00 -16.82
C ILE A 667 -96.50 -75.84 -15.76
N ASP A 668 -96.38 -75.50 -14.47
CA ASP A 668 -97.02 -76.23 -13.37
C ASP A 668 -98.53 -76.31 -13.55
N LYS A 669 -99.19 -75.20 -13.93
CA LYS A 669 -100.62 -75.17 -14.27
C LYS A 669 -100.98 -76.04 -15.47
N ASN A 670 -100.12 -76.11 -16.49
CA ASN A 670 -100.33 -76.97 -17.65
C ASN A 670 -100.13 -78.45 -17.32
N ILE A 671 -99.16 -78.78 -16.45
CA ILE A 671 -98.98 -80.12 -15.91
C ILE A 671 -100.22 -80.51 -15.12
N GLU A 672 -100.71 -79.66 -14.21
CA GLU A 672 -101.91 -79.92 -13.42
C GLU A 672 -103.16 -80.12 -14.30
N ARG A 673 -103.34 -79.30 -15.33
CA ARG A 673 -104.42 -79.46 -16.32
C ARG A 673 -104.31 -80.78 -17.08
N THR A 674 -103.11 -81.15 -17.49
CA THR A 674 -102.86 -82.42 -18.20
C THR A 674 -103.13 -83.60 -17.26
N PHE A 675 -102.68 -83.52 -16.00
CA PHE A 675 -102.90 -84.54 -14.98
C PHE A 675 -104.39 -84.76 -14.70
N LYS A 676 -105.17 -83.67 -14.54
CA LYS A 676 -106.64 -83.71 -14.40
C LYS A 676 -107.39 -84.27 -15.62
N LEU A 677 -106.76 -84.25 -16.81
CA LEU A 677 -107.35 -84.76 -18.05
C LEU A 677 -107.11 -86.27 -18.23
N TYR A 678 -106.14 -86.84 -17.49
CA TYR A 678 -105.74 -88.25 -17.53
C TYR A 678 -105.96 -88.99 -16.20
N SER A 679 -106.54 -88.32 -15.19
CA SER A 679 -107.10 -88.90 -13.95
C SER A 679 -108.61 -88.98 -14.07
#